data_AF-A0A0D4CL20-F1
#
_entry.id   AF-A0A0D4CL20-F1
#
_cell.length_a   1.000
_cell.length_b   1.000
_cell.length_c   1.000
_cell.angle_alpha   90.00
_cell.angle_beta   90.00
_cell.angle_gamma   90.00
#
_symmetry.space_group_name_H-M   'P 1'
#
loop_
_entity.id
_entity.type
_entity.pdbx_description
1 polymer ?
#
loop_
_entity_poly.entity_id
_entity_poly.type
_entity_poly.pdbx_seq_one_letter_code
_entity_poly.pdbx_strand_id
1 'polypeptide(L)'
;MAEELTNPLTSLLKHKYGIKSPSTTLRFTEKDTLITKWRKTAQFIFKNGDWSDQDYKDAILTYYAEHPAPGEYVEDRDPYVYKQGERSNLHFVEDHIERIKNTVARDTKGKSTPEDMEIYKVGFRGNGAPEYFVIDQANHLTSKQGESYHFRNDPSVGSWKLGNANLTIGYAKLHNDVLAEFDKRNDFATDKEKATVRALVGKRLAMLAKPQYAKEFPSWFQTTKFGDWTHEEYLARTEQDPRFDDKNRRVYVQKTPLGQITHSLSEDRWRDARISNQAISFLNDYLNDTYNVVIEQRYERDLDKQTHARAWEQKKQINKETQAMMDQTQLKKYFSSVELDNDVDLELYKQLSPEMMNLLELLPAGDDKPILRLRKLGNYKAQGMYVPSKNTLVVDFRRPGEIYQGMAKDAGSAGYTSFIHEYGHYLDRHLKPGEKPLSLQPEFRKILQAYQRNVDEKFQDTPLAKKKSYFTTPTEVFARAFELYTHQAGLQSNLIGTSKSYHALEYRCFDMATYQEVKAYFDKLPGFETLAKDLNQDITRDLDLKPEAEPKQMAEVKSEAVKPKEKAEEKQPASQPAAKEAPEPQEEAEGKSTEAKPKAKADEKKPAKESEQSADAAPQPTAQAQNKPEAGHSDQLDLFAPKAPAAKEAVPSDPRHNSEELKNYDRLKEFAVDILEKWTKTPERLEKLIDATGSRLLENNPNRVIEFDQWQTDRLPRLVSGYELSKAGVNVSKYEVQTVQGFAKEPLQAWESTRLYNLDNLMEQAKQRDTLGDYQRLKTVEDHNRQKELAELPSKVLSQKLEQSGIPDPNDQSLKPVVRMVARITRHELTDALTNKKQAPFKFTPEERELLKQTSPEKMKGIYLSSTKSTQTFYNRIAKKPSLAPKQNINKPKGKER
;
A
#
# COMPACT_ATOMS: atom_id res chain seq x y z
N MET A 1 10.11 18.01 38.66
CA MET A 1 10.74 17.34 37.52
C MET A 1 9.69 16.44 36.90
N ALA A 2 9.26 16.71 35.67
CA ALA A 2 8.46 15.74 34.92
C ALA A 2 9.42 14.82 34.19
N GLU A 3 9.23 13.50 34.28
CA GLU A 3 9.92 12.58 33.41
C GLU A 3 9.40 12.78 31.99
N GLU A 4 10.28 13.10 31.04
CA GLU A 4 9.95 12.89 29.64
C GLU A 4 9.73 11.40 29.45
N LEU A 5 8.53 11.02 28.98
CA LEU A 5 8.23 9.65 28.59
C LEU A 5 9.14 9.26 27.42
N THR A 6 10.27 8.64 27.74
CA THR A 6 11.29 8.24 26.77
C THR A 6 10.70 7.21 25.83
N ASN A 7 10.34 7.66 24.63
CA ASN A 7 9.79 6.87 23.54
C ASN A 7 10.54 5.50 23.42
N PRO A 8 9.85 4.35 23.47
CA PRO A 8 10.50 3.04 23.54
C PRO A 8 11.48 2.75 22.39
N LEU A 9 11.14 3.17 21.16
CA LEU A 9 12.01 2.99 20.00
C LEU A 9 13.26 3.88 20.06
N THR A 10 13.17 5.04 20.72
CA THR A 10 14.33 5.89 21.02
C THR A 10 15.24 5.23 22.04
N SER A 11 14.67 4.63 23.10
CA SER A 11 15.42 3.85 24.09
C SER A 11 16.09 2.61 23.47
N LEU A 12 15.42 1.93 22.54
CA LEU A 12 15.98 0.82 21.76
C LEU A 12 17.18 1.26 20.89
N LEU A 13 17.06 2.38 20.16
CA LEU A 13 18.16 2.94 19.36
C LEU A 13 19.34 3.38 20.25
N LYS A 14 19.06 3.89 21.45
CA LYS A 14 20.07 4.23 22.46
C LYS A 14 20.81 3.00 22.97
N HIS A 15 20.08 1.93 23.31
CA HIS A 15 20.66 0.66 23.76
C HIS A 15 21.53 0.02 22.67
N LYS A 16 21.03 -0.07 21.43
CA LYS A 16 21.73 -0.71 20.31
C LYS A 16 22.99 0.04 19.86
N TYR A 17 22.92 1.37 19.80
CA TYR A 17 23.91 2.16 19.04
C TYR A 17 24.51 3.33 19.81
N GLY A 18 24.03 3.68 21.01
CA GLY A 18 24.42 4.90 21.72
C GLY A 18 23.75 6.19 21.23
N ILE A 19 22.78 6.07 20.31
CA ILE A 19 22.00 7.20 19.77
C ILE A 19 21.21 7.86 20.91
N LYS A 20 21.40 9.16 21.16
CA LYS A 20 20.65 9.89 22.20
C LYS A 20 19.35 10.49 21.66
N SER A 21 19.38 11.08 20.46
CA SER A 21 18.26 11.82 19.89
C SER A 21 18.32 11.81 18.36
N PRO A 22 17.55 10.92 17.68
CA PRO A 22 17.57 10.80 16.21
C PRO A 22 16.93 12.01 15.52
N SER A 23 17.73 13.04 15.26
CA SER A 23 17.34 14.27 14.57
C SER A 23 17.37 14.13 13.05
N THR A 24 18.41 13.50 12.49
CA THR A 24 18.57 13.29 11.05
C THR A 24 17.78 12.07 10.57
N THR A 25 17.42 12.01 9.28
CA THR A 25 16.60 10.92 8.74
C THR A 25 17.44 9.90 7.96
N LEU A 26 17.46 8.63 8.40
CA LEU A 26 17.90 7.50 7.56
C LEU A 26 16.90 7.34 6.40
N ARG A 27 17.38 7.11 5.16
CA ARG A 27 16.51 6.86 3.99
C ARG A 27 17.12 5.84 3.03
N PHE A 28 16.41 4.74 2.82
CA PHE A 28 16.68 3.78 1.74
C PHE A 28 15.81 4.07 0.51
N THR A 29 16.26 3.52 -0.61
CA THR A 29 15.67 3.61 -1.95
C THR A 29 15.91 2.27 -2.66
N GLU A 30 15.13 1.97 -3.70
CA GLU A 30 15.27 0.72 -4.47
C GLU A 30 16.67 0.53 -5.12
N LYS A 31 17.47 1.60 -5.22
CA LYS A 31 18.84 1.60 -5.76
C LYS A 31 19.92 1.34 -4.70
N ASP A 32 19.57 1.28 -3.41
CA ASP A 32 20.54 1.07 -2.33
C ASP A 32 20.90 -0.41 -2.16
N THR A 33 22.09 -0.78 -2.64
CA THR A 33 22.73 -2.07 -2.38
C THR A 33 22.99 -2.28 -0.87
N LEU A 34 23.24 -3.53 -0.46
CA LEU A 34 23.64 -3.87 0.93
C LEU A 34 24.76 -2.95 1.45
N ILE A 35 25.81 -2.72 0.66
CA ILE A 35 26.91 -1.79 0.94
C ILE A 35 26.41 -0.36 1.18
N THR A 36 25.45 0.11 0.39
CA THR A 36 24.93 1.47 0.48
C THR A 36 24.01 1.64 1.68
N LYS A 37 23.18 0.63 1.99
CA LYS A 37 22.39 0.56 3.23
C LYS A 37 23.29 0.55 4.47
N TRP A 38 24.35 -0.26 4.46
CA TRP A 38 25.38 -0.31 5.51
C TRP A 38 25.98 1.08 5.79
N ARG A 39 26.55 1.71 4.75
CA ARG A 39 27.14 3.06 4.83
C ARG A 39 26.15 4.12 5.31
N LYS A 40 24.91 4.12 4.79
CA LYS A 40 23.86 5.06 5.21
C LYS A 40 23.47 4.87 6.68
N THR A 41 23.42 3.63 7.16
CA THR A 41 23.04 3.31 8.55
C THR A 41 24.15 3.71 9.52
N ALA A 42 25.42 3.45 9.19
CA ALA A 42 26.57 3.96 9.94
C ALA A 42 26.60 5.49 10.02
N GLN A 43 26.37 6.17 8.89
CA GLN A 43 26.25 7.63 8.81
C GLN A 43 25.07 8.18 9.61
N PHE A 44 23.96 7.45 9.69
CA PHE A 44 22.85 7.79 10.57
C PHE A 44 23.22 7.59 12.05
N ILE A 45 23.84 6.47 12.44
CA ILE A 45 24.26 6.24 13.83
C ILE A 45 25.13 7.40 14.30
N PHE A 46 26.25 7.69 13.62
CA PHE A 46 27.19 8.73 14.02
C PHE A 46 26.54 10.11 14.21
N LYS A 47 25.60 10.49 13.34
CA LYS A 47 24.97 11.82 13.35
C LYS A 47 23.95 12.03 14.48
N ASN A 48 23.69 11.03 15.32
CA ASN A 48 22.63 11.08 16.35
C ASN A 48 23.03 10.49 17.72
N GLY A 49 24.29 10.09 17.87
CA GLY A 49 24.92 9.88 19.18
C GLY A 49 26.02 10.91 19.42
N ASP A 50 26.43 11.05 20.67
CA ASP A 50 27.59 11.85 21.07
C ASP A 50 28.72 10.88 21.41
N TRP A 51 29.91 11.08 20.86
CA TRP A 51 31.00 10.10 20.91
C TRP A 51 32.16 10.59 21.77
N SER A 52 32.65 9.71 22.63
CA SER A 52 33.84 9.94 23.45
C SER A 52 35.10 9.46 22.73
N ASP A 53 36.27 9.87 23.24
CA ASP A 53 37.56 9.31 22.81
C ASP A 53 37.64 7.79 23.01
N GLN A 54 36.90 7.23 23.98
CA GLN A 54 36.82 5.78 24.16
C GLN A 54 36.01 5.12 23.05
N ASP A 55 34.92 5.73 22.56
CA ASP A 55 34.18 5.22 21.41
C ASP A 55 35.04 5.15 20.15
N TYR A 56 35.92 6.13 19.93
CA TYR A 56 36.90 6.11 18.83
C TYR A 56 37.92 4.99 19.01
N LYS A 57 38.46 4.80 20.22
CA LYS A 57 39.36 3.68 20.53
C LYS A 57 38.70 2.32 20.30
N ASP A 58 37.52 2.10 20.86
CA ASP A 58 36.75 0.86 20.72
C ASP A 58 36.42 0.58 19.24
N ALA A 59 36.13 1.63 18.46
CA ALA A 59 35.90 1.51 17.03
C ALA A 59 37.15 1.14 16.23
N ILE A 60 38.31 1.70 16.58
CA ILE A 60 39.60 1.30 16.02
C ILE A 60 39.89 -0.16 16.39
N LEU A 61 39.71 -0.56 17.64
CA LEU A 61 39.92 -1.96 18.07
C LEU A 61 39.01 -2.93 17.33
N THR A 62 37.73 -2.59 17.15
CA THR A 62 36.77 -3.36 16.33
C THR A 62 37.26 -3.52 14.88
N TYR A 63 37.91 -2.49 14.31
CA TYR A 63 38.49 -2.53 12.96
C TYR A 63 39.73 -3.44 12.85
N TYR A 64 40.48 -3.68 13.93
CA TYR A 64 41.61 -4.64 13.91
C TYR A 64 41.22 -6.05 14.35
N ALA A 65 40.19 -6.24 15.19
CA ALA A 65 39.88 -7.52 15.81
C ALA A 65 39.31 -8.60 14.86
N GLU A 66 38.31 -8.29 14.03
CA GLU A 66 37.63 -9.30 13.18
C GLU A 66 38.12 -9.34 11.70
N HIS A 67 39.28 -8.76 11.38
CA HIS A 67 39.67 -8.49 9.98
C HIS A 67 40.84 -9.35 9.46
N PRO A 68 40.55 -10.59 9.03
CA PRO A 68 41.14 -11.12 7.80
C PRO A 68 40.10 -11.24 6.67
N ALA A 69 40.26 -10.43 5.63
CA ALA A 69 39.73 -10.75 4.31
C ALA A 69 40.41 -12.02 3.74
N PRO A 70 39.84 -12.71 2.75
CA PRO A 70 40.44 -13.91 2.17
C PRO A 70 41.85 -13.65 1.63
N GLY A 71 42.86 -14.19 2.33
CA GLY A 71 44.29 -14.00 2.02
C GLY A 71 45.05 -13.08 3.00
N GLU A 72 44.38 -12.31 3.85
CA GLU A 72 45.01 -11.66 5.00
C GLU A 72 45.28 -12.72 6.09
N TYR A 73 46.55 -12.92 6.47
CA TYR A 73 46.93 -13.83 7.57
C TYR A 73 47.07 -13.03 8.86
N VAL A 74 46.39 -13.47 9.92
CA VAL A 74 46.38 -12.80 11.22
C VAL A 74 46.93 -13.78 12.25
N GLU A 75 48.16 -13.53 12.69
CA GLU A 75 48.62 -13.99 14.02
C GLU A 75 47.68 -13.41 15.08
N ASP A 76 47.49 -14.10 16.20
CA ASP A 76 46.63 -13.61 17.29
C ASP A 76 47.23 -12.34 17.93
N ARG A 77 46.81 -11.18 17.39
CA ARG A 77 47.37 -9.86 17.66
C ARG A 77 46.41 -9.04 18.49
N ASP A 78 46.25 -9.44 19.75
CA ASP A 78 45.66 -8.67 20.85
C ASP A 78 46.05 -7.17 20.71
N PRO A 79 45.12 -6.32 20.21
CA PRO A 79 45.44 -4.96 19.80
C PRO A 79 45.09 -3.98 20.92
N TYR A 80 45.88 -2.93 21.05
CA TYR A 80 45.62 -1.83 21.98
C TYR A 80 45.90 -0.50 21.32
N VAL A 81 45.14 0.52 21.66
CA VAL A 81 45.17 1.83 20.98
C VAL A 81 45.27 2.97 21.98
N TYR A 82 46.08 3.96 21.64
CA TYR A 82 46.20 5.22 22.35
C TYR A 82 45.94 6.41 21.42
N LYS A 83 45.44 7.52 21.97
CA LYS A 83 45.28 8.82 21.29
C LYS A 83 46.53 9.69 21.47
N GLN A 84 46.85 10.54 20.50
CA GLN A 84 47.92 11.53 20.64
C GLN A 84 47.69 12.41 21.88
N GLY A 85 48.77 12.69 22.62
CA GLY A 85 48.74 13.53 23.81
C GLY A 85 48.40 12.80 25.12
N GLU A 86 47.96 11.54 25.09
CA GLU A 86 47.63 10.79 26.30
C GLU A 86 48.79 9.91 26.82
N ARG A 87 48.74 9.58 28.11
CA ARG A 87 49.73 8.71 28.77
C ARG A 87 49.65 7.30 28.19
N SER A 88 50.65 6.97 27.39
CA SER A 88 50.71 5.77 26.55
C SER A 88 52.07 5.07 26.66
N ASN A 89 52.13 3.79 26.32
CA ASN A 89 53.39 3.04 26.16
C ASN A 89 53.92 3.06 24.71
N LEU A 90 53.14 3.61 23.77
CA LEU A 90 53.52 3.78 22.37
C LEU A 90 54.18 5.15 22.19
N HIS A 91 55.39 5.20 21.66
CA HIS A 91 56.05 6.47 21.36
C HIS A 91 55.40 7.16 20.15
N PHE A 92 54.85 8.36 20.38
CA PHE A 92 54.37 9.26 19.34
C PHE A 92 55.53 10.19 18.92
N VAL A 93 55.78 10.30 17.62
CA VAL A 93 56.85 11.14 17.04
C VAL A 93 56.17 12.29 16.30
N GLU A 94 56.40 13.53 16.72
CA GLU A 94 55.58 14.67 16.25
C GLU A 94 55.84 15.01 14.77
N ASP A 95 57.08 14.89 14.27
CA ASP A 95 57.39 15.01 12.83
C ASP A 95 56.59 14.01 11.98
N HIS A 96 56.50 12.75 12.43
CA HIS A 96 55.73 11.71 11.73
C HIS A 96 54.24 12.11 11.68
N ILE A 97 53.73 12.67 12.77
CA ILE A 97 52.35 13.11 12.91
C ILE A 97 52.04 14.30 11.99
N GLU A 98 52.86 15.35 12.02
CA GLU A 98 52.71 16.51 11.15
C GLU A 98 52.74 16.09 9.67
N ARG A 99 53.72 15.26 9.28
CA ARG A 99 53.88 14.77 7.90
C ARG A 99 52.71 13.88 7.46
N ILE A 100 52.17 13.06 8.36
CA ILE A 100 50.96 12.27 8.12
C ILE A 100 49.75 13.22 7.95
N LYS A 101 49.47 14.10 8.92
CA LYS A 101 48.35 15.06 8.87
C LYS A 101 48.37 15.91 7.59
N ASN A 102 49.51 16.51 7.26
CA ASN A 102 49.70 17.28 6.03
C ASN A 102 49.55 16.46 4.74
N THR A 103 49.75 15.14 4.80
CA THR A 103 49.50 14.25 3.66
C THR A 103 48.01 13.91 3.55
N VAL A 104 47.34 13.62 4.66
CA VAL A 104 45.89 13.32 4.68
C VAL A 104 45.04 14.54 4.32
N ALA A 105 45.39 15.74 4.81
CA ALA A 105 44.73 17.00 4.44
C ALA A 105 44.77 17.26 2.92
N ARG A 106 45.94 17.08 2.29
CA ARG A 106 46.09 17.15 0.82
C ARG A 106 45.24 16.09 0.11
N ASP A 107 45.15 14.89 0.67
CA ASP A 107 44.36 13.78 0.13
C ASP A 107 42.84 14.02 0.14
N THR A 108 42.33 14.88 1.04
CA THR A 108 40.94 15.37 1.01
C THR A 108 40.66 16.36 -0.12
N LYS A 109 41.72 16.81 -0.83
CA LYS A 109 41.75 17.93 -1.78
C LYS A 109 41.45 19.28 -1.12
N GLY A 110 42.04 19.52 0.06
CA GLY A 110 41.92 20.79 0.79
C GLY A 110 40.53 21.05 1.36
N LYS A 111 39.82 20.00 1.76
CA LYS A 111 38.50 20.09 2.42
C LYS A 111 38.58 19.89 3.93
N SER A 112 39.52 19.06 4.37
CA SER A 112 39.94 18.94 5.76
C SER A 112 41.35 19.50 5.91
N THR A 113 41.60 20.17 7.03
CA THR A 113 42.88 20.72 7.47
C THR A 113 43.68 19.70 8.30
N PRO A 114 44.97 19.94 8.60
CA PRO A 114 45.71 19.17 9.61
C PRO A 114 45.08 19.18 11.01
N GLU A 115 44.32 20.23 11.33
CA GLU A 115 43.62 20.43 12.60
C GLU A 115 42.37 19.53 12.70
N ASP A 116 41.68 19.27 11.59
CA ASP A 116 40.55 18.32 11.49
C ASP A 116 40.96 16.84 11.65
N MET A 117 42.26 16.55 11.80
CA MET A 117 42.81 15.21 11.89
C MET A 117 43.14 14.84 13.34
N GLU A 118 42.43 13.88 13.90
CA GLU A 118 42.85 13.21 15.13
C GLU A 118 43.81 12.06 14.82
N ILE A 119 44.75 11.84 15.74
CA ILE A 119 45.77 10.80 15.61
C ILE A 119 45.65 9.81 16.75
N TYR A 120 45.57 8.54 16.37
CA TYR A 120 45.64 7.40 17.25
C TYR A 120 46.84 6.53 16.82
N LYS A 121 47.36 5.72 17.73
CA LYS A 121 48.42 4.74 17.43
C LYS A 121 48.03 3.40 18.04
N VAL A 122 48.15 2.35 17.23
CA VAL A 122 47.74 0.99 17.55
C VAL A 122 48.98 0.14 17.72
N GLY A 123 49.12 -0.49 18.88
CA GLY A 123 50.10 -1.52 19.17
C GLY A 123 49.46 -2.89 19.23
N PHE A 124 50.30 -3.92 19.18
CA PHE A 124 49.90 -5.33 19.26
C PHE A 124 50.75 -6.00 20.34
N ARG A 125 50.22 -6.97 21.08
CA ARG A 125 50.99 -7.67 22.14
C ARG A 125 51.93 -8.77 21.62
N GLY A 126 51.95 -9.02 20.32
CA GLY A 126 52.90 -9.91 19.62
C GLY A 126 53.86 -9.14 18.70
N ASN A 127 54.41 -9.81 17.68
CA ASN A 127 55.41 -9.27 16.73
C ASN A 127 54.89 -8.20 15.74
N GLY A 128 53.80 -7.50 16.07
CA GLY A 128 53.22 -6.45 15.22
C GLY A 128 53.89 -5.09 15.46
N ALA A 129 54.50 -4.52 14.41
CA ALA A 129 54.96 -3.13 14.45
C ALA A 129 53.77 -2.17 14.67
N PRO A 130 53.88 -1.16 15.56
CA PRO A 130 52.77 -0.23 15.81
C PRO A 130 52.42 0.64 14.59
N GLU A 131 51.15 0.72 14.24
CA GLU A 131 50.62 1.53 13.13
C GLU A 131 49.93 2.81 13.63
N TYR A 132 49.98 3.90 12.87
CA TYR A 132 49.12 5.06 13.14
C TYR A 132 47.71 4.87 12.54
N PHE A 133 46.70 5.48 13.16
CA PHE A 133 45.33 5.54 12.63
C PHE A 133 44.86 7.00 12.68
N VAL A 134 44.56 7.57 11.51
CA VAL A 134 44.23 8.99 11.35
C VAL A 134 42.72 9.13 11.16
N ILE A 135 42.05 9.93 11.99
CA ILE A 135 40.61 10.16 11.88
C ILE A 135 40.32 11.58 11.41
N ASP A 136 39.78 11.68 10.20
CA ASP A 136 39.25 12.89 9.59
C ASP A 136 37.87 13.23 10.18
N GLN A 137 37.84 14.21 11.08
CA GLN A 137 36.65 14.69 11.77
C GLN A 137 35.76 15.58 10.87
N ALA A 138 36.31 16.16 9.80
CA ALA A 138 35.53 16.84 8.75
C ALA A 138 34.84 15.87 7.76
N ASN A 139 35.08 14.56 7.89
CA ASN A 139 34.32 13.49 7.23
C ASN A 139 34.40 13.46 5.68
N HIS A 140 35.48 13.94 5.08
CA HIS A 140 35.73 13.90 3.64
C HIS A 140 36.38 12.60 3.10
N LEU A 141 37.04 11.79 3.94
CA LEU A 141 37.71 10.53 3.55
C LEU A 141 36.77 9.32 3.27
N THR A 142 35.49 9.54 2.94
CA THR A 142 34.47 8.47 2.80
C THR A 142 34.86 7.35 1.83
N SER A 143 35.60 7.65 0.76
CA SER A 143 36.07 6.64 -0.21
C SER A 143 37.36 5.94 0.20
N LYS A 144 38.08 6.46 1.20
CA LYS A 144 39.41 6.00 1.66
C LYS A 144 39.38 5.28 3.02
N GLN A 145 38.19 4.98 3.56
CA GLN A 145 38.03 4.30 4.84
C GLN A 145 38.82 2.97 4.87
N GLY A 146 39.74 2.83 5.82
CA GLY A 146 40.56 1.63 6.00
C GLY A 146 41.74 1.48 5.02
N GLU A 147 41.92 2.40 4.06
CA GLU A 147 43.10 2.41 3.19
C GLU A 147 44.37 2.58 4.03
N SER A 148 45.42 1.81 3.69
CA SER A 148 46.69 1.76 4.41
C SER A 148 47.82 2.34 3.57
N TYR A 149 48.66 3.16 4.20
CA TYR A 149 49.70 3.99 3.57
C TYR A 149 51.05 3.83 4.30
N HIS A 150 52.13 4.18 3.61
CA HIS A 150 53.49 4.29 4.14
C HIS A 150 54.30 5.28 3.27
N PHE A 151 55.35 5.91 3.82
CA PHE A 151 56.26 6.73 3.02
C PHE A 151 57.36 5.85 2.39
N ARG A 152 57.32 5.66 1.07
CA ARG A 152 58.33 4.85 0.33
C ARG A 152 59.77 5.32 0.53
N ASN A 153 59.95 6.63 0.67
CA ASN A 153 61.28 7.25 0.80
C ASN A 153 61.73 7.38 2.27
N ASP A 154 60.86 7.04 3.23
CA ASP A 154 61.16 7.09 4.66
C ASP A 154 60.33 6.03 5.41
N PRO A 155 60.81 4.77 5.48
CA PRO A 155 60.15 3.70 6.22
C PRO A 155 60.09 3.93 7.74
N SER A 156 60.87 4.86 8.30
CA SER A 156 60.94 5.08 9.75
C SER A 156 59.65 5.66 10.34
N VAL A 157 58.84 6.32 9.49
CA VAL A 157 57.49 6.81 9.84
C VAL A 157 56.55 5.66 10.22
N GLY A 158 56.78 4.48 9.66
CA GLY A 158 55.88 3.33 9.75
C GLY A 158 54.68 3.43 8.79
N SER A 159 53.73 2.53 8.96
CA SER A 159 52.45 2.54 8.24
C SER A 159 51.37 3.31 9.01
N TRP A 160 50.40 3.84 8.27
CA TRP A 160 49.19 4.42 8.84
C TRP A 160 47.93 4.02 8.07
N LYS A 161 46.78 4.07 8.74
CA LYS A 161 45.45 3.85 8.12
C LYS A 161 44.60 5.10 8.19
N LEU A 162 43.67 5.24 7.25
CA LEU A 162 42.73 6.36 7.17
C LEU A 162 41.35 5.99 7.70
N GLY A 163 40.82 6.81 8.59
CA GLY A 163 39.46 6.76 9.12
C GLY A 163 38.70 8.04 8.78
N ASN A 164 37.46 7.87 8.36
CA ASN A 164 36.41 8.88 8.33
C ASN A 164 35.61 8.74 9.62
N ALA A 165 35.42 9.80 10.40
CA ALA A 165 34.83 9.69 11.75
C ALA A 165 33.46 8.97 11.74
N ASN A 166 32.56 9.35 10.83
CA ASN A 166 31.22 8.78 10.74
C ASN A 166 31.17 7.32 10.30
N LEU A 167 32.14 6.87 9.49
CA LEU A 167 32.24 5.47 9.11
C LEU A 167 32.95 4.64 10.18
N THR A 168 33.96 5.19 10.84
CA THR A 168 34.76 4.46 11.84
C THR A 168 33.89 4.10 13.05
N ILE A 169 33.27 5.11 13.69
CA ILE A 169 32.30 4.89 14.77
C ILE A 169 31.08 4.12 14.28
N GLY A 170 30.47 4.58 13.17
CA GLY A 170 29.21 4.05 12.68
C GLY A 170 29.29 2.58 12.25
N TYR A 171 30.41 2.15 11.65
CA TYR A 171 30.64 0.73 11.35
C TYR A 171 30.89 -0.09 12.60
N ALA A 172 31.63 0.39 13.60
CA ALA A 172 31.90 -0.38 14.82
C ALA A 172 30.63 -0.62 15.66
N LYS A 173 29.82 0.42 15.88
CA LYS A 173 28.54 0.29 16.60
C LYS A 173 27.57 -0.64 15.86
N LEU A 174 27.49 -0.51 14.53
CA LEU A 174 26.65 -1.36 13.68
C LEU A 174 27.16 -2.81 13.62
N HIS A 175 28.47 -3.01 13.54
CA HIS A 175 29.12 -4.33 13.57
C HIS A 175 28.75 -5.10 14.83
N ASN A 176 28.89 -4.46 15.99
CA ASN A 176 28.75 -5.15 17.27
C ASN A 176 27.27 -5.51 17.58
N ASP A 177 26.29 -4.66 17.25
CA ASP A 177 24.86 -4.99 17.39
C ASP A 177 24.40 -6.02 16.33
N VAL A 178 24.93 -6.00 15.09
CA VAL A 178 24.65 -7.04 14.08
C VAL A 178 25.07 -8.43 14.55
N LEU A 179 26.26 -8.54 15.14
CA LEU A 179 26.77 -9.80 15.65
C LEU A 179 25.99 -10.26 16.89
N ALA A 180 25.68 -9.34 17.81
CA ALA A 180 24.85 -9.64 18.98
C ALA A 180 23.43 -10.08 18.62
N GLU A 181 22.80 -9.47 17.60
CA GLU A 181 21.48 -9.89 17.10
C GLU A 181 21.53 -11.21 16.31
N PHE A 182 22.66 -11.53 15.64
CA PHE A 182 22.86 -12.85 15.06
C PHE A 182 22.96 -13.93 16.14
N ASP A 183 23.74 -13.67 17.19
CA ASP A 183 24.04 -14.67 18.22
C ASP A 183 22.80 -15.02 19.07
N LYS A 184 21.80 -14.14 19.14
CA LYS A 184 20.47 -14.42 19.71
C LYS A 184 19.59 -15.37 18.88
N ARG A 185 19.91 -15.61 17.60
CA ARG A 185 19.09 -16.47 16.72
C ARG A 185 19.17 -17.95 17.11
N ASN A 186 18.03 -18.64 17.00
CA ASN A 186 17.84 -20.05 17.29
C ASN A 186 17.16 -20.84 16.14
N ASP A 187 17.06 -20.24 14.95
CA ASP A 187 16.37 -20.76 13.77
C ASP A 187 17.29 -21.51 12.78
N PHE A 188 18.39 -22.07 13.27
CA PHE A 188 19.34 -22.89 12.50
C PHE A 188 19.16 -24.38 12.83
N ALA A 189 19.40 -25.27 11.87
CA ALA A 189 19.19 -26.71 12.08
C ALA A 189 20.26 -27.34 12.98
N THR A 190 21.45 -26.73 13.07
CA THR A 190 22.54 -27.14 13.98
C THR A 190 23.38 -25.95 14.42
N ASP A 191 24.03 -26.03 15.57
CA ASP A 191 25.03 -25.04 16.01
C ASP A 191 26.20 -24.93 15.03
N LYS A 192 26.55 -26.02 14.33
CA LYS A 192 27.57 -26.01 13.28
C LYS A 192 27.16 -25.15 12.08
N GLU A 193 25.89 -25.21 11.66
CA GLU A 193 25.34 -24.32 10.63
C GLU A 193 25.38 -22.86 11.12
N LYS A 194 24.86 -22.60 12.33
CA LYS A 194 24.87 -21.26 12.94
C LYS A 194 26.27 -20.67 13.00
N ALA A 195 27.26 -21.42 13.49
CA ALA A 195 28.66 -20.99 13.58
C ALA A 195 29.29 -20.73 12.20
N THR A 196 28.96 -21.57 11.19
CA THR A 196 29.46 -21.40 9.82
C THR A 196 28.90 -20.12 9.18
N VAL A 197 27.61 -19.86 9.34
CA VAL A 197 26.97 -18.62 8.85
C VAL A 197 27.48 -17.41 9.64
N ARG A 198 27.62 -17.49 10.98
CA ARG A 198 28.19 -16.42 11.84
C ARG A 198 29.60 -16.02 11.40
N ALA A 199 30.46 -17.00 11.12
CA ALA A 199 31.82 -16.75 10.63
C ALA A 199 31.83 -16.09 9.23
N LEU A 200 30.84 -16.37 8.38
CA LEU A 200 30.69 -15.65 7.11
C LEU A 200 30.10 -14.25 7.31
N VAL A 201 29.17 -14.04 8.25
CA VAL A 201 28.65 -12.71 8.60
C VAL A 201 29.81 -11.80 9.03
N GLY A 202 30.63 -12.20 10.00
CA GLY A 202 31.81 -11.41 10.42
C GLY A 202 32.74 -11.06 9.25
N LYS A 203 33.08 -12.05 8.40
CA LYS A 203 33.84 -11.81 7.15
C LYS A 203 33.18 -10.80 6.21
N ARG A 204 31.85 -10.84 6.06
CA ARG A 204 31.11 -9.85 5.24
C ARG A 204 31.13 -8.46 5.89
N LEU A 205 31.05 -8.36 7.22
CA LEU A 205 31.17 -7.08 7.93
C LEU A 205 32.56 -6.45 7.76
N ALA A 206 33.61 -7.25 7.92
CA ALA A 206 35.00 -6.81 7.70
C ALA A 206 35.24 -6.32 6.26
N MET A 207 34.58 -6.91 5.27
CA MET A 207 34.60 -6.43 3.88
C MET A 207 33.75 -5.16 3.68
N LEU A 208 32.60 -5.03 4.36
CA LEU A 208 31.73 -3.85 4.29
C LEU A 208 32.37 -2.59 4.91
N ALA A 209 33.31 -2.77 5.85
CA ALA A 209 34.09 -1.68 6.44
C ALA A 209 35.13 -1.06 5.47
N LYS A 210 35.61 -1.84 4.49
CA LYS A 210 36.70 -1.51 3.55
C LYS A 210 36.15 -1.28 2.12
N PRO A 211 35.99 -0.03 1.62
CA PRO A 211 35.29 0.27 0.35
C PRO A 211 35.83 -0.43 -0.91
N GLN A 212 37.07 -0.93 -0.92
CA GLN A 212 37.61 -1.68 -2.06
C GLN A 212 36.79 -2.93 -2.40
N TYR A 213 36.32 -3.71 -1.41
CA TYR A 213 35.62 -4.98 -1.67
C TYR A 213 34.26 -4.76 -2.33
N ALA A 214 33.61 -3.63 -2.04
CA ALA A 214 32.37 -3.23 -2.70
C ALA A 214 32.55 -2.93 -4.20
N LYS A 215 33.75 -2.49 -4.61
CA LYS A 215 34.11 -2.18 -6.00
C LYS A 215 34.62 -3.40 -6.75
N GLU A 216 35.45 -4.22 -6.10
CA GLU A 216 36.12 -5.37 -6.71
C GLU A 216 35.28 -6.65 -6.69
N PHE A 217 34.48 -6.86 -5.64
CA PHE A 217 33.70 -8.08 -5.42
C PHE A 217 32.21 -7.79 -5.14
N PRO A 218 31.49 -6.99 -5.96
CA PRO A 218 30.09 -6.63 -5.71
C PRO A 218 29.15 -7.84 -5.64
N SER A 219 29.50 -8.95 -6.29
CA SER A 219 28.76 -10.22 -6.24
C SER A 219 28.80 -10.92 -4.88
N TRP A 220 29.79 -10.62 -4.02
CA TRP A 220 29.87 -11.16 -2.66
C TRP A 220 28.79 -10.60 -1.72
N PHE A 221 28.08 -9.55 -2.13
CA PHE A 221 27.01 -8.89 -1.38
C PHE A 221 25.63 -9.06 -2.04
N GLN A 222 25.51 -10.03 -2.95
CA GLN A 222 24.29 -10.37 -3.69
C GLN A 222 23.93 -11.85 -3.44
N THR A 223 22.64 -12.13 -3.28
CA THR A 223 22.16 -13.52 -3.19
C THR A 223 22.19 -14.20 -4.57
N THR A 224 22.35 -15.53 -4.57
CA THR A 224 22.29 -16.35 -5.78
C THR A 224 20.99 -17.15 -5.81
N LYS A 225 20.36 -17.26 -6.98
CA LYS A 225 19.08 -17.97 -7.13
C LYS A 225 19.09 -19.43 -6.62
N PHE A 226 20.25 -20.08 -6.60
CA PHE A 226 20.39 -21.47 -6.16
C PHE A 226 20.76 -21.62 -4.69
N GLY A 227 21.33 -20.61 -4.04
CA GLY A 227 21.56 -20.64 -2.58
C GLY A 227 20.27 -20.74 -1.77
N ASP A 228 19.14 -20.24 -2.31
CA ASP A 228 17.83 -20.32 -1.65
C ASP A 228 17.23 -21.74 -1.65
N TRP A 229 17.74 -22.65 -2.51
CA TRP A 229 17.17 -24.00 -2.68
C TRP A 229 17.42 -24.88 -1.47
N THR A 230 16.45 -25.72 -1.12
CA THR A 230 16.68 -26.90 -0.25
C THR A 230 17.58 -27.92 -0.95
N HIS A 231 18.10 -28.90 -0.20
CA HIS A 231 18.89 -29.98 -0.79
C HIS A 231 18.06 -30.81 -1.80
N GLU A 232 16.79 -31.08 -1.49
CA GLU A 232 15.85 -31.75 -2.38
C GLU A 232 15.59 -30.93 -3.66
N GLU A 233 15.37 -29.62 -3.54
CA GLU A 233 15.23 -28.73 -4.70
C GLU A 233 16.51 -28.69 -5.54
N TYR A 234 17.69 -28.70 -4.92
CA TYR A 234 18.97 -28.78 -5.63
C TYR A 234 19.09 -30.08 -6.43
N LEU A 235 18.80 -31.23 -5.82
CA LEU A 235 18.82 -32.52 -6.51
C LEU A 235 17.77 -32.61 -7.62
N ALA A 236 16.56 -32.06 -7.41
CA ALA A 236 15.47 -32.08 -8.38
C ALA A 236 15.62 -31.05 -9.52
N ARG A 237 16.42 -29.98 -9.33
CA ARG A 237 16.68 -28.93 -10.34
C ARG A 237 17.99 -29.11 -11.08
N THR A 238 18.78 -30.14 -10.76
CA THR A 238 20.08 -30.40 -11.39
C THR A 238 20.22 -31.85 -11.81
N GLU A 239 20.80 -32.07 -12.99
CA GLU A 239 21.12 -33.39 -13.54
C GLU A 239 22.63 -33.64 -13.36
N GLN A 240 23.12 -34.89 -13.41
CA GLN A 240 24.57 -35.14 -13.45
C GLN A 240 25.17 -34.59 -14.75
N ASP A 241 26.36 -34.01 -14.69
CA ASP A 241 27.05 -33.48 -15.87
C ASP A 241 27.59 -34.64 -16.72
N PRO A 242 27.01 -34.96 -17.90
CA PRO A 242 27.35 -36.17 -18.66
C PRO A 242 28.76 -36.14 -19.29
N ARG A 243 29.53 -35.08 -19.02
CA ARG A 243 30.93 -34.91 -19.44
C ARG A 243 31.94 -35.38 -18.39
N PHE A 244 31.49 -35.78 -17.20
CA PHE A 244 32.33 -36.23 -16.10
C PHE A 244 31.71 -37.42 -15.37
N ASP A 245 32.53 -38.43 -15.02
CA ASP A 245 32.12 -39.57 -14.17
C ASP A 245 32.06 -39.21 -12.66
N ASP A 246 32.37 -37.95 -12.34
CA ASP A 246 32.28 -37.36 -11.01
C ASP A 246 30.81 -37.10 -10.64
N LYS A 247 30.23 -38.00 -9.84
CA LYS A 247 28.82 -37.95 -9.40
C LYS A 247 28.44 -36.65 -8.66
N ASN A 248 29.42 -35.89 -8.16
CA ASN A 248 29.21 -34.62 -7.45
C ASN A 248 29.12 -33.42 -8.40
N ARG A 249 29.45 -33.58 -9.69
CA ARG A 249 29.27 -32.54 -10.72
C ARG A 249 27.87 -32.61 -11.30
N ARG A 250 27.04 -31.65 -10.92
CA ARG A 250 25.68 -31.49 -11.45
C ARG A 250 25.57 -30.22 -12.31
N VAL A 251 24.59 -30.19 -13.19
CA VAL A 251 24.29 -29.07 -14.09
C VAL A 251 22.88 -28.53 -13.88
N TYR A 252 22.76 -27.20 -13.82
CA TYR A 252 21.49 -26.48 -13.82
C TYR A 252 21.26 -25.81 -15.18
N VAL A 253 20.18 -26.17 -15.87
CA VAL A 253 19.80 -25.52 -17.14
C VAL A 253 18.83 -24.38 -16.88
N GLN A 254 19.35 -23.15 -16.91
CA GLN A 254 18.55 -21.93 -16.78
C GLN A 254 17.99 -21.51 -18.14
N LYS A 255 16.66 -21.46 -18.27
CA LYS A 255 15.98 -20.81 -19.41
C LYS A 255 15.98 -19.29 -19.18
N THR A 256 16.43 -18.53 -20.18
CA THR A 256 16.51 -17.07 -20.18
C THR A 256 15.89 -16.50 -21.47
N PRO A 257 15.60 -15.19 -21.55
CA PRO A 257 15.14 -14.56 -22.80
C PRO A 257 16.13 -14.68 -23.97
N LEU A 258 17.41 -14.92 -23.69
CA LEU A 258 18.48 -15.05 -24.69
C LEU A 258 18.79 -16.50 -25.08
N GLY A 259 18.12 -17.50 -24.46
CA GLY A 259 18.36 -18.92 -24.68
C GLY A 259 18.54 -19.72 -23.38
N GLN A 260 19.10 -20.92 -23.50
CA GLN A 260 19.42 -21.77 -22.34
C GLN A 260 20.88 -21.53 -21.91
N ILE A 261 21.10 -21.37 -20.61
CA ILE A 261 22.43 -21.25 -20.00
C ILE A 261 22.60 -22.43 -19.04
N THR A 262 23.61 -23.27 -19.30
CA THR A 262 23.93 -24.42 -18.44
C THR A 262 25.02 -24.04 -17.44
N HIS A 263 24.68 -24.04 -16.16
CA HIS A 263 25.60 -23.76 -15.06
C HIS A 263 26.11 -25.06 -14.47
N SER A 264 27.43 -25.22 -14.31
CA SER A 264 27.98 -26.30 -13.48
C SER A 264 27.89 -25.92 -12.00
N LEU A 265 27.22 -26.77 -11.20
CA LEU A 265 26.90 -26.54 -9.80
C LEU A 265 27.13 -27.83 -9.00
N SER A 266 28.33 -27.99 -8.46
CA SER A 266 28.63 -29.03 -7.46
C SER A 266 27.87 -28.77 -6.16
N GLU A 267 27.73 -29.80 -5.34
CA GLU A 267 26.99 -29.67 -4.08
C GLU A 267 27.67 -28.67 -3.13
N ASP A 268 29.00 -28.68 -3.02
CA ASP A 268 29.72 -27.71 -2.18
C ASP A 268 29.50 -26.27 -2.66
N ARG A 269 29.45 -26.04 -3.98
CA ARG A 269 29.12 -24.72 -4.55
C ARG A 269 27.68 -24.30 -4.24
N TRP A 270 26.74 -25.24 -4.13
CA TRP A 270 25.38 -24.96 -3.65
C TRP A 270 25.37 -24.68 -2.14
N ARG A 271 26.09 -25.44 -1.32
CA ARG A 271 26.24 -25.24 0.13
C ARG A 271 26.84 -23.87 0.46
N ASP A 272 27.96 -23.51 -0.17
CA ASP A 272 28.61 -22.19 -0.02
C ASP A 272 27.66 -21.05 -0.40
N ALA A 273 26.93 -21.22 -1.51
CA ALA A 273 25.95 -20.25 -1.95
C ALA A 273 24.76 -20.12 -1.00
N ARG A 274 24.32 -21.22 -0.37
CA ARG A 274 23.26 -21.22 0.66
C ARG A 274 23.72 -20.49 1.92
N ILE A 275 24.92 -20.80 2.41
CA ILE A 275 25.54 -20.11 3.57
C ILE A 275 25.72 -18.61 3.27
N SER A 276 26.15 -18.26 2.05
CA SER A 276 26.26 -16.85 1.63
C SER A 276 24.91 -16.17 1.48
N ASN A 277 23.86 -16.86 0.99
CA ASN A 277 22.51 -16.31 0.97
C ASN A 277 21.97 -16.09 2.40
N GLN A 278 22.14 -17.05 3.32
CA GLN A 278 21.73 -16.91 4.73
C GLN A 278 22.39 -15.69 5.40
N ALA A 279 23.69 -15.48 5.19
CA ALA A 279 24.41 -14.31 5.70
C ALA A 279 23.95 -12.99 5.05
N ILE A 280 23.77 -12.95 3.72
CA ILE A 280 23.39 -11.74 2.99
C ILE A 280 21.92 -11.34 3.27
N SER A 281 21.01 -12.32 3.36
CA SER A 281 19.61 -12.07 3.72
C SER A 281 19.51 -11.55 5.15
N PHE A 282 20.18 -12.17 6.13
CA PHE A 282 20.25 -11.66 7.51
C PHE A 282 20.73 -10.21 7.58
N LEU A 283 21.81 -9.86 6.88
CA LEU A 283 22.33 -8.49 6.85
C LEU A 283 21.35 -7.50 6.19
N ASN A 284 20.61 -7.91 5.16
CA ASN A 284 19.58 -7.07 4.56
C ASN A 284 18.36 -6.90 5.47
N ASP A 285 17.87 -7.96 6.10
CA ASP A 285 16.73 -7.92 7.02
C ASP A 285 17.06 -7.08 8.25
N TYR A 286 18.23 -7.27 8.88
CA TYR A 286 18.71 -6.42 9.97
C TYR A 286 18.68 -4.92 9.62
N LEU A 287 19.18 -4.56 8.43
CA LEU A 287 19.25 -3.16 8.00
C LEU A 287 17.86 -2.61 7.65
N ASN A 288 17.01 -3.43 7.03
CA ASN A 288 15.61 -3.09 6.75
C ASN A 288 14.83 -2.88 8.07
N ASP A 289 15.01 -3.76 9.06
CA ASP A 289 14.39 -3.67 10.39
C ASP A 289 14.88 -2.42 11.14
N THR A 290 16.19 -2.14 11.10
CA THR A 290 16.76 -0.90 11.66
C THR A 290 16.17 0.34 10.98
N TYR A 291 15.99 0.32 9.67
CA TYR A 291 15.32 1.40 8.93
C TYR A 291 13.85 1.54 9.30
N ASN A 292 13.13 0.43 9.44
CA ASN A 292 11.74 0.39 9.88
C ASN A 292 11.57 0.97 11.29
N VAL A 293 12.45 0.63 12.24
CA VAL A 293 12.49 1.24 13.59
C VAL A 293 12.70 2.76 13.51
N VAL A 294 13.57 3.25 12.62
CA VAL A 294 13.87 4.68 12.49
C VAL A 294 12.74 5.48 11.83
N ILE A 295 11.98 4.90 10.89
CA ILE A 295 10.79 5.58 10.33
C ILE A 295 9.61 5.55 11.31
N GLU A 296 9.45 4.49 12.09
CA GLU A 296 8.41 4.37 13.12
C GLU A 296 8.68 5.34 14.29
N GLN A 297 9.89 5.31 14.87
CA GLN A 297 10.30 6.26 15.92
C GLN A 297 10.11 7.71 15.48
N ARG A 298 10.39 7.99 14.20
CA ARG A 298 10.15 9.31 13.62
C ARG A 298 8.65 9.63 13.56
N TYR A 299 7.81 8.68 13.15
CA TYR A 299 6.37 8.88 13.05
C TYR A 299 5.76 9.21 14.41
N GLU A 300 6.00 8.37 15.43
CA GLU A 300 5.54 8.60 16.80
C GLU A 300 5.95 10.00 17.33
N ARG A 301 7.22 10.38 17.14
CA ARG A 301 7.73 11.68 17.59
C ARG A 301 7.18 12.86 16.78
N ASP A 302 6.95 12.69 15.49
CA ASP A 302 6.36 13.73 14.63
C ASP A 302 4.81 13.83 14.85
N LEU A 303 4.19 12.85 15.53
CA LEU A 303 2.85 12.96 16.15
C LEU A 303 2.88 13.72 17.49
N ASP A 304 3.74 13.31 18.45
CA ASP A 304 3.88 13.95 19.78
C ASP A 304 4.13 15.48 19.69
N LYS A 305 4.77 15.92 18.60
CA LYS A 305 5.09 17.33 18.29
C LYS A 305 3.93 18.18 17.78
N GLN A 306 2.72 17.64 17.60
CA GLN A 306 1.59 18.42 17.08
C GLN A 306 0.96 19.27 18.19
N THR A 307 1.35 20.56 18.24
CA THR A 307 1.13 21.46 19.39
C THR A 307 -0.21 22.20 19.42
N HIS A 308 -1.00 22.19 18.35
CA HIS A 308 -2.24 22.98 18.27
C HIS A 308 -3.43 22.30 18.93
N ALA A 309 -3.67 22.61 20.21
CA ALA A 309 -4.80 22.11 21.02
C ALA A 309 -4.89 20.59 20.98
N ARG A 310 -3.93 19.93 21.65
CA ARG A 310 -3.70 18.48 21.67
C ARG A 310 -4.98 17.67 21.79
N ALA A 311 -5.34 16.97 20.71
CA ALA A 311 -6.58 16.20 20.65
C ALA A 311 -6.62 15.02 21.64
N TRP A 312 -5.48 14.64 22.22
CA TRP A 312 -5.34 13.62 23.25
C TRP A 312 -5.34 14.15 24.69
N GLU A 313 -5.45 15.46 24.92
CA GLU A 313 -5.59 16.03 26.26
C GLU A 313 -7.08 16.14 26.68
N GLN A 314 -7.32 16.09 27.99
CA GLN A 314 -8.66 16.20 28.58
C GLN A 314 -9.18 17.63 28.50
N LYS A 315 -10.40 17.82 27.98
CA LYS A 315 -11.05 19.14 27.96
C LYS A 315 -11.37 19.58 29.40
N LYS A 316 -10.91 20.79 29.74
CA LYS A 316 -11.02 21.37 31.10
C LYS A 316 -12.45 21.74 31.53
N GLN A 317 -13.41 21.72 30.60
CA GLN A 317 -14.81 22.06 30.83
C GLN A 317 -15.68 21.17 29.92
N ILE A 318 -16.41 20.24 30.52
CA ILE A 318 -17.42 19.40 29.85
C ILE A 318 -18.80 19.84 30.37
N ASN A 319 -19.80 19.90 29.48
CA ASN A 319 -21.17 20.27 29.86
C ASN A 319 -21.86 19.11 30.63
N LYS A 320 -22.94 19.42 31.37
CA LYS A 320 -23.58 18.44 32.26
C LYS A 320 -24.19 17.22 31.54
N GLU A 321 -24.65 17.38 30.31
CA GLU A 321 -25.31 16.32 29.54
C GLU A 321 -24.27 15.36 28.94
N THR A 322 -23.22 15.93 28.32
CA THR A 322 -22.04 15.19 27.86
C THR A 322 -21.35 14.46 29.03
N GLN A 323 -21.23 15.10 30.20
CA GLN A 323 -20.69 14.45 31.40
C GLN A 323 -21.57 13.30 31.88
N ALA A 324 -22.90 13.46 31.95
CA ALA A 324 -23.80 12.38 32.33
C ALA A 324 -23.73 11.18 31.37
N MET A 325 -23.59 11.42 30.06
CA MET A 325 -23.36 10.37 29.05
C MET A 325 -21.99 9.69 29.24
N MET A 326 -20.93 10.45 29.54
CA MET A 326 -19.60 9.91 29.88
C MET A 326 -19.62 9.11 31.18
N ASP A 327 -20.46 9.47 32.15
CA ASP A 327 -20.56 8.75 33.42
C ASP A 327 -21.27 7.40 33.25
N GLN A 328 -22.38 7.38 32.50
CA GLN A 328 -23.22 6.21 32.27
C GLN A 328 -22.70 5.22 31.21
N THR A 329 -21.71 5.60 30.39
CA THR A 329 -21.29 4.75 29.25
C THR A 329 -20.68 3.41 29.64
N GLN A 330 -21.18 2.34 29.01
CA GLN A 330 -20.67 0.97 29.20
C GLN A 330 -19.31 0.73 28.52
N LEU A 331 -18.85 1.63 27.64
CA LEU A 331 -17.57 1.50 26.93
C LEU A 331 -16.35 1.48 27.89
N LYS A 332 -16.51 1.91 29.15
CA LYS A 332 -15.57 1.69 30.26
C LYS A 332 -15.26 0.20 30.54
N LYS A 333 -16.03 -0.73 29.98
CA LYS A 333 -15.71 -2.17 29.93
C LYS A 333 -14.40 -2.42 29.18
N TYR A 334 -14.13 -1.68 28.10
CA TYR A 334 -12.97 -1.87 27.20
C TYR A 334 -11.91 -0.78 27.34
N PHE A 335 -12.33 0.46 27.62
CA PHE A 335 -11.43 1.61 27.73
C PHE A 335 -11.20 1.98 29.20
N SER A 336 -9.98 2.42 29.54
CA SER A 336 -9.63 2.92 30.87
C SER A 336 -10.30 4.27 31.18
N SER A 337 -10.58 5.06 30.15
CA SER A 337 -11.44 6.24 30.21
C SER A 337 -12.10 6.50 28.85
N VAL A 338 -13.26 7.16 28.86
CA VAL A 338 -14.02 7.55 27.66
C VAL A 338 -14.38 9.02 27.80
N GLU A 339 -13.87 9.88 26.91
CA GLU A 339 -14.16 11.30 26.87
C GLU A 339 -14.89 11.68 25.59
N LEU A 340 -16.05 12.31 25.75
CA LEU A 340 -16.84 12.91 24.68
C LEU A 340 -16.59 14.42 24.68
N ASP A 341 -16.47 15.01 23.51
CA ASP A 341 -16.48 16.47 23.39
C ASP A 341 -17.90 17.05 23.61
N ASN A 342 -17.97 18.30 24.05
CA ASN A 342 -19.22 19.09 24.01
C ASN A 342 -19.77 19.24 22.59
N ASP A 343 -18.88 19.16 21.60
CA ASP A 343 -19.17 19.23 20.17
C ASP A 343 -19.66 17.90 19.55
N VAL A 344 -19.78 16.81 20.33
CA VAL A 344 -20.23 15.49 19.86
C VAL A 344 -21.76 15.43 19.77
N ASP A 345 -22.26 14.87 18.66
CA ASP A 345 -23.66 14.47 18.51
C ASP A 345 -23.98 13.32 19.49
N LEU A 346 -24.70 13.65 20.58
CA LEU A 346 -25.04 12.70 21.64
C LEU A 346 -26.10 11.67 21.23
N GLU A 347 -26.93 11.94 20.21
CA GLU A 347 -27.90 10.96 19.71
C GLU A 347 -27.23 9.94 18.78
N LEU A 348 -26.34 10.40 17.89
CA LEU A 348 -25.44 9.52 17.13
C LEU A 348 -24.58 8.67 18.06
N TYR A 349 -24.11 9.24 19.18
CA TYR A 349 -23.38 8.47 20.20
C TYR A 349 -24.26 7.39 20.87
N LYS A 350 -25.53 7.68 21.19
CA LYS A 350 -26.48 6.66 21.70
C LYS A 350 -26.76 5.56 20.66
N GLN A 351 -26.76 5.88 19.37
CA GLN A 351 -26.92 4.91 18.29
C GLN A 351 -25.67 4.02 18.11
N LEU A 352 -24.49 4.61 18.02
CA LEU A 352 -23.23 3.92 17.72
C LEU A 352 -22.51 3.28 18.93
N SER A 353 -22.69 3.77 20.15
CA SER A 353 -21.96 3.22 21.31
C SER A 353 -22.29 1.75 21.65
N PRO A 354 -23.52 1.23 21.50
CA PRO A 354 -23.80 -0.20 21.67
C PRO A 354 -23.28 -1.04 20.49
N GLU A 355 -23.23 -0.46 19.29
CA GLU A 355 -22.60 -1.10 18.12
C GLU A 355 -21.08 -1.24 18.34
N MET A 356 -20.43 -0.20 18.89
CA MET A 356 -19.04 -0.25 19.33
C MET A 356 -18.80 -1.29 20.44
N MET A 357 -19.75 -1.46 21.37
CA MET A 357 -19.68 -2.51 22.40
C MET A 357 -19.73 -3.92 21.78
N ASN A 358 -20.67 -4.17 20.86
CA ASN A 358 -20.79 -5.45 20.15
C ASN A 358 -19.52 -5.75 19.33
N LEU A 359 -18.98 -4.74 18.65
CA LEU A 359 -17.72 -4.83 17.91
C LEU A 359 -16.56 -5.25 18.83
N LEU A 360 -16.45 -4.61 19.99
CA LEU A 360 -15.41 -4.90 20.99
C LEU A 360 -15.57 -6.24 21.73
N GLU A 361 -16.69 -6.96 21.55
CA GLU A 361 -16.84 -8.37 21.98
C GLU A 361 -16.30 -9.38 20.97
N LEU A 362 -16.08 -8.95 19.72
CA LEU A 362 -15.55 -9.77 18.64
C LEU A 362 -14.07 -9.49 18.34
N LEU A 363 -13.57 -8.32 18.73
CA LEU A 363 -12.16 -7.93 18.60
C LEU A 363 -11.30 -8.45 19.77
N PRO A 364 -10.00 -8.74 19.53
CA PRO A 364 -9.04 -9.00 20.59
C PRO A 364 -8.80 -7.76 21.47
N ALA A 365 -8.28 -7.98 22.68
CA ALA A 365 -7.83 -6.92 23.57
C ALA A 365 -6.32 -7.07 23.87
N GLY A 366 -5.63 -5.95 24.04
CA GLY A 366 -4.25 -5.89 24.54
C GLY A 366 -4.15 -5.93 26.07
N ASP A 367 -2.92 -5.78 26.55
CA ASP A 367 -2.56 -5.82 27.97
C ASP A 367 -3.14 -4.63 28.78
N ASP A 368 -2.92 -3.40 28.31
CA ASP A 368 -3.39 -2.17 28.97
C ASP A 368 -4.57 -1.52 28.21
N LYS A 369 -5.68 -1.26 28.92
CA LYS A 369 -6.88 -0.65 28.34
C LYS A 369 -6.63 0.79 27.87
N PRO A 370 -6.89 1.13 26.59
CA PRO A 370 -6.67 2.46 26.04
C PRO A 370 -7.69 3.48 26.57
N ILE A 371 -7.38 4.76 26.40
CA ILE A 371 -8.34 5.86 26.56
C ILE A 371 -9.02 6.12 25.21
N LEU A 372 -10.36 6.21 25.18
CA LEU A 372 -11.11 6.62 23.99
C LEU A 372 -11.49 8.11 24.07
N ARG A 373 -11.29 8.84 22.98
CA ARG A 373 -11.65 10.26 22.85
C ARG A 373 -12.43 10.52 21.57
N LEU A 374 -13.71 10.87 21.70
CA LEU A 374 -14.58 11.22 20.57
C LEU A 374 -14.70 12.75 20.48
N ARG A 375 -14.25 13.35 19.37
CA ARG A 375 -14.18 14.82 19.18
C ARG A 375 -14.11 15.21 17.71
N LYS A 376 -13.84 16.48 17.39
CA LYS A 376 -13.63 16.98 16.02
C LYS A 376 -12.13 17.19 15.76
N LEU A 377 -11.58 16.57 14.71
CA LEU A 377 -10.15 16.59 14.33
C LEU A 377 -9.83 17.54 13.16
N GLY A 378 -10.71 18.50 12.85
CA GLY A 378 -10.58 19.38 11.67
C GLY A 378 -9.23 20.09 11.52
N ASN A 379 -8.57 20.47 12.62
CA ASN A 379 -7.23 21.09 12.60
C ASN A 379 -6.10 20.11 12.22
N TYR A 380 -6.29 18.81 12.47
CA TYR A 380 -5.32 17.74 12.24
C TYR A 380 -5.43 17.14 10.83
N LYS A 381 -6.58 17.33 10.16
CA LYS A 381 -6.89 16.78 8.81
C LYS A 381 -6.80 15.25 8.75
N ALA A 382 -7.10 14.59 9.86
CA ALA A 382 -7.19 13.14 10.01
C ALA A 382 -8.60 12.75 10.46
N GLN A 383 -9.01 11.50 10.22
CA GLN A 383 -10.30 10.96 10.68
C GLN A 383 -10.18 10.24 12.03
N GLY A 384 -8.99 9.76 12.37
CA GLY A 384 -8.61 9.29 13.69
C GLY A 384 -7.14 9.60 13.96
N MET A 385 -6.67 9.28 15.17
CA MET A 385 -5.26 9.28 15.57
C MET A 385 -5.07 8.51 16.88
N TYR A 386 -4.30 7.43 16.85
CA TYR A 386 -3.73 6.81 18.04
C TYR A 386 -2.47 7.55 18.51
N VAL A 387 -2.32 7.69 19.84
CA VAL A 387 -1.17 8.35 20.48
C VAL A 387 -0.48 7.34 21.42
N PRO A 388 0.60 6.66 20.97
CA PRO A 388 1.28 5.63 21.75
C PRO A 388 1.80 6.11 23.10
N SER A 389 2.30 7.35 23.18
CA SER A 389 2.83 7.98 24.40
C SER A 389 1.77 8.24 25.49
N LYS A 390 0.50 7.92 25.20
CA LYS A 390 -0.69 8.09 26.07
C LYS A 390 -1.66 6.91 26.04
N ASN A 391 -1.37 5.82 25.32
CA ASN A 391 -2.31 4.73 25.03
C ASN A 391 -3.74 5.24 24.75
N THR A 392 -3.86 6.19 23.82
CA THR A 392 -5.09 6.97 23.60
C THR A 392 -5.51 6.90 22.13
N LEU A 393 -6.73 6.41 21.87
CA LEU A 393 -7.40 6.52 20.57
C LEU A 393 -8.18 7.84 20.54
N VAL A 394 -7.96 8.66 19.51
CA VAL A 394 -8.79 9.82 19.19
C VAL A 394 -9.51 9.59 17.87
N VAL A 395 -10.83 9.76 17.84
CA VAL A 395 -11.66 9.53 16.64
C VAL A 395 -12.50 10.76 16.33
N ASP A 396 -12.54 11.15 15.05
CA ASP A 396 -13.39 12.24 14.57
C ASP A 396 -14.85 11.78 14.54
N PHE A 397 -15.66 12.25 15.48
CA PHE A 397 -17.03 11.76 15.66
C PHE A 397 -18.04 12.66 14.94
N ARG A 398 -17.94 12.68 13.60
CA ARG A 398 -18.80 13.44 12.69
C ARG A 398 -19.33 12.58 11.54
N ARG A 399 -20.54 12.90 11.08
CA ARG A 399 -21.22 12.27 9.93
C ARG A 399 -20.52 12.67 8.60
N PRO A 400 -20.82 12.00 7.47
CA PRO A 400 -20.40 12.47 6.15
C PRO A 400 -20.87 13.91 5.88
N GLY A 401 -20.10 14.65 5.08
CA GLY A 401 -20.36 16.08 4.79
C GLY A 401 -19.89 17.05 5.90
N GLU A 402 -20.08 16.76 7.18
CA GLU A 402 -19.60 17.61 8.29
C GLU A 402 -18.06 17.77 8.32
N ILE A 403 -17.34 16.80 7.75
CA ILE A 403 -15.87 16.79 7.68
C ILE A 403 -15.35 17.67 6.54
N TYR A 404 -16.13 17.82 5.46
CA TYR A 404 -15.75 18.51 4.22
C TYR A 404 -16.81 19.55 3.83
N GLN A 405 -16.83 20.68 4.55
CA GLN A 405 -17.69 21.83 4.23
C GLN A 405 -17.53 22.23 2.75
N GLY A 406 -18.62 22.18 1.99
CA GLY A 406 -18.66 22.55 0.57
C GLY A 406 -18.59 21.39 -0.44
N MET A 407 -18.53 20.13 0.00
CA MET A 407 -18.77 18.97 -0.89
C MET A 407 -20.23 18.49 -0.83
N ALA A 408 -20.62 17.61 -1.76
CA ALA A 408 -21.93 16.96 -1.74
C ALA A 408 -22.12 16.12 -0.46
N LYS A 409 -23.38 15.93 -0.02
CA LYS A 409 -23.69 15.26 1.26
C LYS A 409 -23.13 13.83 1.36
N ASP A 410 -22.98 13.15 0.23
CA ASP A 410 -22.50 11.77 0.12
C ASP A 410 -20.97 11.68 -0.14
N ALA A 411 -20.26 12.81 -0.15
CA ALA A 411 -18.84 12.89 -0.53
C ALA A 411 -17.89 12.77 0.68
N GLY A 412 -17.73 11.55 1.18
CA GLY A 412 -16.68 11.20 2.15
C GLY A 412 -17.06 10.08 3.10
N SER A 413 -16.07 9.41 3.71
CA SER A 413 -16.30 8.55 4.88
C SER A 413 -16.67 9.39 6.10
N ALA A 414 -17.53 8.85 6.96
CA ALA A 414 -17.73 9.40 8.29
C ALA A 414 -16.46 9.23 9.13
N GLY A 415 -16.18 10.14 10.06
CA GLY A 415 -14.91 10.11 10.78
C GLY A 415 -14.76 8.89 11.68
N TYR A 416 -15.90 8.39 12.20
CA TYR A 416 -15.97 7.21 13.05
C TYR A 416 -15.65 5.89 12.33
N THR A 417 -15.57 5.84 10.99
CA THR A 417 -15.07 4.65 10.28
C THR A 417 -13.55 4.44 10.44
N SER A 418 -12.83 5.41 11.02
CA SER A 418 -11.41 5.25 11.38
C SER A 418 -11.18 4.36 12.59
N PHE A 419 -12.23 4.02 13.36
CA PHE A 419 -12.11 3.34 14.65
C PHE A 419 -11.29 2.05 14.59
N ILE A 420 -11.47 1.20 13.57
CA ILE A 420 -10.66 -0.02 13.39
C ILE A 420 -9.20 0.28 13.05
N HIS A 421 -8.90 1.36 12.32
CA HIS A 421 -7.52 1.77 12.02
C HIS A 421 -6.78 2.14 13.31
N GLU A 422 -7.39 3.00 14.14
CA GLU A 422 -6.81 3.42 15.43
C GLU A 422 -6.75 2.26 16.44
N TYR A 423 -7.72 1.34 16.40
CA TYR A 423 -7.67 0.11 17.19
C TYR A 423 -6.57 -0.84 16.70
N GLY A 424 -6.28 -0.86 15.39
CA GLY A 424 -5.14 -1.57 14.81
C GLY A 424 -3.79 -1.05 15.34
N HIS A 425 -3.62 0.26 15.43
CA HIS A 425 -2.43 0.88 16.05
C HIS A 425 -2.30 0.56 17.55
N TYR A 426 -3.42 0.53 18.28
CA TYR A 426 -3.44 0.08 19.67
C TYR A 426 -3.00 -1.39 19.80
N LEU A 427 -3.56 -2.30 19.01
CA LEU A 427 -3.20 -3.73 19.02
C LEU A 427 -1.74 -3.96 18.61
N ASP A 428 -1.22 -3.19 17.64
CA ASP A 428 0.18 -3.21 17.24
C ASP A 428 1.11 -2.98 18.45
N ARG A 429 0.73 -2.05 19.34
CA ARG A 429 1.52 -1.69 20.52
C ARG A 429 1.27 -2.57 21.75
N HIS A 430 0.04 -3.07 21.95
CA HIS A 430 -0.44 -3.64 23.23
C HIS A 430 -0.95 -5.08 23.20
N LEU A 431 -1.11 -5.74 22.03
CA LEU A 431 -1.59 -7.13 22.02
C LEU A 431 -0.62 -8.11 22.71
N LYS A 432 0.67 -7.77 22.75
CA LYS A 432 1.71 -8.54 23.46
C LYS A 432 2.67 -7.58 24.16
N PRO A 433 3.09 -7.87 25.41
CA PRO A 433 4.07 -7.04 26.11
C PRO A 433 5.42 -7.07 25.40
N GLY A 434 6.03 -5.90 25.21
CA GLY A 434 7.35 -5.79 24.58
C GLY A 434 7.80 -4.35 24.27
N GLU A 435 9.09 -4.23 23.94
CA GLU A 435 9.73 -2.97 23.51
C GLU A 435 9.37 -2.56 22.07
N LYS A 436 9.06 -3.55 21.21
CA LYS A 436 8.75 -3.37 19.79
C LYS A 436 7.27 -3.68 19.51
N PRO A 437 6.53 -2.77 18.85
CA PRO A 437 5.25 -3.09 18.22
C PRO A 437 5.32 -4.33 17.32
N LEU A 438 4.20 -5.03 17.16
CA LEU A 438 4.04 -6.22 16.31
C LEU A 438 4.51 -6.02 14.86
N SER A 439 4.29 -4.82 14.32
CA SER A 439 4.70 -4.38 12.98
C SER A 439 6.22 -4.32 12.79
N LEU A 440 6.98 -4.27 13.89
CA LEU A 440 8.44 -4.31 13.96
C LEU A 440 8.99 -5.67 14.42
N GLN A 441 8.13 -6.69 14.55
CA GLN A 441 8.54 -8.06 14.91
C GLN A 441 8.82 -8.93 13.65
N PRO A 442 9.74 -9.92 13.73
CA PRO A 442 10.16 -10.74 12.58
C PRO A 442 9.03 -11.39 11.80
N GLU A 443 7.94 -11.74 12.48
CA GLU A 443 6.76 -12.44 11.95
C GLU A 443 5.98 -11.57 10.97
N PHE A 444 5.92 -10.25 11.18
CA PHE A 444 5.23 -9.32 10.27
C PHE A 444 6.12 -8.85 9.10
N ARG A 445 7.45 -8.99 9.21
CA ARG A 445 8.44 -8.50 8.23
C ARG A 445 8.10 -8.88 6.79
N LYS A 446 7.64 -10.11 6.55
CA LYS A 446 7.29 -10.63 5.22
C LYS A 446 6.11 -9.88 4.58
N ILE A 447 5.09 -9.55 5.37
CA ILE A 447 3.93 -8.74 4.96
C ILE A 447 4.40 -7.31 4.66
N LEU A 448 5.14 -6.71 5.59
CA LEU A 448 5.67 -5.35 5.47
C LEU A 448 6.54 -5.18 4.21
N GLN A 449 7.51 -6.07 3.97
CA GLN A 449 8.36 -6.04 2.78
C GLN A 449 7.61 -6.33 1.47
N ALA A 450 6.52 -7.10 1.49
CA ALA A 450 5.67 -7.30 0.31
C ALA A 450 4.84 -6.05 0.01
N TYR A 451 4.17 -5.49 1.03
CA TYR A 451 3.40 -4.26 0.91
C TYR A 451 4.27 -3.07 0.48
N GLN A 452 5.45 -2.87 1.09
CA GLN A 452 6.36 -1.77 0.73
C GLN A 452 6.77 -1.83 -0.74
N ARG A 453 7.16 -3.01 -1.27
CA ARG A 453 7.44 -3.20 -2.71
C ARG A 453 6.22 -2.97 -3.60
N ASN A 454 5.04 -3.36 -3.14
CA ASN A 454 3.79 -3.12 -3.85
C ASN A 454 3.42 -1.63 -3.86
N VAL A 455 3.76 -0.86 -2.82
CA VAL A 455 3.69 0.61 -2.83
C VAL A 455 4.73 1.20 -3.79
N ASP A 456 5.97 0.69 -3.79
CA ASP A 456 7.03 1.14 -4.72
C ASP A 456 6.55 1.09 -6.18
N GLU A 457 5.96 -0.03 -6.59
CA GLU A 457 5.39 -0.24 -7.93
C GLU A 457 4.11 0.58 -8.15
N LYS A 458 3.10 0.43 -7.28
CA LYS A 458 1.72 0.86 -7.60
C LYS A 458 1.43 2.32 -7.31
N PHE A 459 2.23 2.99 -6.46
CA PHE A 459 2.10 4.43 -6.24
C PHE A 459 2.87 5.25 -7.28
N GLN A 460 3.70 4.63 -8.12
CA GLN A 460 4.43 5.34 -9.18
C GLN A 460 3.47 6.14 -10.06
N ASP A 461 3.85 7.39 -10.38
CA ASP A 461 3.07 8.33 -11.19
C ASP A 461 1.68 8.71 -10.64
N THR A 462 1.39 8.37 -9.37
CA THR A 462 0.15 8.77 -8.66
C THR A 462 0.37 9.95 -7.69
N PRO A 463 -0.69 10.68 -7.29
CA PRO A 463 -0.60 11.69 -6.24
C PRO A 463 -0.11 11.15 -4.89
N LEU A 464 -0.34 9.86 -4.59
CA LEU A 464 0.07 9.22 -3.34
C LEU A 464 1.58 8.97 -3.24
N ALA A 465 2.33 9.03 -4.36
CA ALA A 465 3.80 8.96 -4.35
C ALA A 465 4.43 9.99 -3.40
N LYS A 466 3.84 11.19 -3.28
CA LYS A 466 4.30 12.25 -2.35
C LYS A 466 4.09 11.90 -0.87
N LYS A 467 3.17 10.98 -0.56
CA LYS A 467 2.89 10.45 0.77
C LYS A 467 3.51 9.06 1.03
N LYS A 468 4.26 8.49 0.07
CA LYS A 468 4.85 7.13 0.13
C LYS A 468 5.40 6.77 1.51
N SER A 469 6.21 7.64 2.11
CA SER A 469 6.82 7.39 3.43
C SER A 469 5.84 7.12 4.56
N TYR A 470 4.66 7.74 4.56
CA TYR A 470 3.61 7.54 5.56
C TYR A 470 2.95 6.18 5.38
N PHE A 471 2.53 5.86 4.15
CA PHE A 471 1.93 4.55 3.84
C PHE A 471 2.90 3.38 4.05
N THR A 472 4.22 3.59 4.01
CA THR A 472 5.24 2.55 4.26
C THR A 472 5.67 2.41 5.73
N THR A 473 5.18 3.25 6.64
CA THR A 473 5.49 3.15 8.08
C THR A 473 4.95 1.83 8.65
N PRO A 474 5.70 1.07 9.48
CA PRO A 474 5.30 -0.26 9.94
C PRO A 474 3.88 -0.33 10.56
N THR A 475 3.57 0.54 11.52
CA THR A 475 2.25 0.55 12.19
C THR A 475 1.10 0.93 11.26
N GLU A 476 1.37 1.80 10.28
CA GLU A 476 0.45 2.20 9.22
C GLU A 476 0.15 1.07 8.21
N VAL A 477 1.10 0.15 8.01
CA VAL A 477 0.87 -1.08 7.25
C VAL A 477 0.11 -2.10 8.10
N PHE A 478 0.40 -2.22 9.40
CA PHE A 478 -0.30 -3.11 10.32
C PHE A 478 -1.78 -2.75 10.48
N ALA A 479 -2.10 -1.47 10.72
CA ALA A 479 -3.47 -0.99 10.84
C ALA A 479 -4.32 -1.30 9.59
N ARG A 480 -3.77 -1.04 8.38
CA ARG A 480 -4.47 -1.37 7.12
C ARG A 480 -4.59 -2.88 6.85
N ALA A 481 -3.62 -3.67 7.32
CA ALA A 481 -3.71 -5.13 7.26
C ALA A 481 -4.81 -5.66 8.20
N PHE A 482 -4.94 -5.07 9.39
CA PHE A 482 -5.98 -5.40 10.37
C PHE A 482 -7.39 -5.00 9.87
N GLU A 483 -7.55 -3.80 9.30
CA GLU A 483 -8.80 -3.38 8.65
C GLU A 483 -9.24 -4.38 7.56
N LEU A 484 -8.33 -4.74 6.65
CA LEU A 484 -8.63 -5.72 5.61
C LEU A 484 -8.98 -7.10 6.18
N TYR A 485 -8.28 -7.54 7.22
CA TYR A 485 -8.58 -8.80 7.90
C TYR A 485 -9.98 -8.78 8.53
N THR A 486 -10.33 -7.73 9.29
CA THR A 486 -11.68 -7.61 9.89
C THR A 486 -12.79 -7.53 8.83
N HIS A 487 -12.54 -6.82 7.72
CA HIS A 487 -13.52 -6.73 6.63
C HIS A 487 -13.71 -8.07 5.91
N GLN A 488 -12.63 -8.82 5.65
CA GLN A 488 -12.68 -10.12 4.98
C GLN A 488 -13.20 -11.25 5.88
N ALA A 489 -13.13 -11.11 7.21
CA ALA A 489 -13.88 -11.96 8.15
C ALA A 489 -15.41 -11.75 8.07
N GLY A 490 -15.88 -10.81 7.23
CA GLY A 490 -17.31 -10.56 7.00
C GLY A 490 -17.98 -9.76 8.10
N LEU A 491 -17.22 -9.01 8.90
CA LEU A 491 -17.74 -8.14 9.95
C LEU A 491 -18.23 -6.81 9.36
N GLN A 492 -19.49 -6.45 9.60
CA GLN A 492 -20.12 -5.24 9.07
C GLN A 492 -20.63 -4.32 10.20
N SER A 493 -20.29 -3.03 10.11
CA SER A 493 -20.60 -2.00 11.09
C SER A 493 -20.37 -0.61 10.47
N ASN A 494 -21.13 0.39 10.94
CA ASN A 494 -20.90 1.82 10.73
C ASN A 494 -19.48 2.29 11.14
N LEU A 495 -18.79 1.55 12.01
CA LEU A 495 -17.44 1.86 12.51
C LEU A 495 -16.32 1.24 11.65
N ILE A 496 -16.68 0.52 10.59
CA ILE A 496 -15.78 -0.16 9.66
C ILE A 496 -15.87 0.54 8.29
N GLY A 497 -14.79 0.51 7.51
CA GLY A 497 -14.83 1.00 6.13
C GLY A 497 -15.80 0.19 5.27
N THR A 498 -16.52 0.87 4.37
CA THR A 498 -17.30 0.18 3.33
C THR A 498 -16.39 -0.66 2.43
N SER A 499 -16.92 -1.67 1.74
CA SER A 499 -16.13 -2.38 0.72
C SER A 499 -15.55 -1.44 -0.34
N LYS A 500 -16.22 -0.32 -0.68
CA LYS A 500 -15.71 0.71 -1.60
C LYS A 500 -14.47 1.40 -1.02
N SER A 501 -14.42 1.65 0.29
CA SER A 501 -13.23 2.19 0.98
C SER A 501 -12.02 1.28 0.80
N TYR A 502 -12.21 -0.04 0.98
CA TYR A 502 -11.14 -1.03 0.85
C TYR A 502 -10.73 -1.37 -0.60
N HIS A 503 -11.29 -0.68 -1.60
CA HIS A 503 -10.80 -0.71 -2.99
C HIS A 503 -9.75 0.37 -3.32
N ALA A 504 -9.41 1.24 -2.35
CA ALA A 504 -8.38 2.28 -2.51
C ALA A 504 -6.97 1.70 -2.77
N LEU A 505 -6.05 2.54 -3.23
CA LEU A 505 -4.77 2.09 -3.81
C LEU A 505 -3.82 1.50 -2.76
N GLU A 506 -3.84 2.05 -1.56
CA GLU A 506 -3.15 1.57 -0.37
C GLU A 506 -3.56 0.12 -0.04
N TYR A 507 -4.86 -0.17 0.09
CA TYR A 507 -5.35 -1.53 0.35
C TYR A 507 -5.00 -2.50 -0.78
N ARG A 508 -4.98 -2.01 -2.04
CA ARG A 508 -4.55 -2.78 -3.21
C ARG A 508 -3.04 -3.02 -3.31
N CYS A 509 -2.25 -2.54 -2.34
CA CYS A 509 -0.87 -2.99 -2.15
C CYS A 509 -0.78 -4.30 -1.34
N PHE A 510 -1.85 -4.72 -0.67
CA PHE A 510 -2.05 -6.12 -0.27
C PHE A 510 -2.64 -6.90 -1.46
N ASP A 511 -1.77 -7.44 -2.31
CA ASP A 511 -2.21 -8.38 -3.35
C ASP A 511 -2.68 -9.71 -2.75
N MET A 512 -3.28 -10.58 -3.57
CA MET A 512 -3.83 -11.87 -3.11
C MET A 512 -2.80 -12.80 -2.44
N ALA A 513 -1.51 -12.69 -2.74
CA ALA A 513 -0.49 -13.49 -2.07
C ALA A 513 -0.16 -12.88 -0.69
N THR A 514 0.05 -11.56 -0.67
CA THR A 514 0.30 -10.78 0.55
C THR A 514 -0.86 -10.89 1.54
N TYR A 515 -2.10 -10.89 1.05
CA TYR A 515 -3.29 -11.07 1.89
C TYR A 515 -3.38 -12.46 2.55
N GLN A 516 -2.91 -13.53 1.88
CA GLN A 516 -2.86 -14.85 2.52
C GLN A 516 -1.83 -14.89 3.67
N GLU A 517 -0.72 -14.16 3.54
CA GLU A 517 0.23 -13.96 4.64
C GLU A 517 -0.41 -13.15 5.78
N VAL A 518 -1.18 -12.09 5.46
CA VAL A 518 -1.95 -11.30 6.43
C VAL A 518 -2.93 -12.18 7.21
N LYS A 519 -3.76 -12.99 6.53
CA LYS A 519 -4.69 -13.90 7.21
C LYS A 519 -3.94 -14.93 8.06
N ALA A 520 -2.92 -15.57 7.52
CA ALA A 520 -2.10 -16.57 8.22
C ALA A 520 -1.19 -16.00 9.33
N TYR A 521 -1.12 -14.67 9.47
CA TYR A 521 -0.49 -13.95 10.57
C TYR A 521 -1.53 -13.66 11.68
N PHE A 522 -2.64 -13.00 11.34
CA PHE A 522 -3.69 -12.66 12.31
C PHE A 522 -4.40 -13.91 12.87
N ASP A 523 -4.64 -14.95 12.08
CA ASP A 523 -5.20 -16.24 12.53
C ASP A 523 -4.34 -16.96 13.59
N LYS A 524 -3.09 -16.51 13.83
CA LYS A 524 -2.16 -17.06 14.85
C LYS A 524 -1.92 -16.13 16.04
N LEU A 525 -2.53 -14.94 16.05
CA LEU A 525 -2.43 -14.02 17.18
C LEU A 525 -3.49 -14.38 18.24
N PRO A 526 -3.16 -14.27 19.54
CA PRO A 526 -4.10 -14.60 20.61
C PRO A 526 -5.30 -13.64 20.59
N GLY A 527 -6.51 -14.15 20.83
CA GLY A 527 -7.75 -13.36 20.83
C GLY A 527 -8.38 -13.18 19.44
N PHE A 528 -7.74 -13.67 18.36
CA PHE A 528 -8.29 -13.62 17.00
C PHE A 528 -9.15 -14.85 16.66
N GLU A 529 -9.34 -15.80 17.58
CA GLU A 529 -10.01 -17.09 17.34
C GLU A 529 -11.51 -16.95 17.03
N THR A 530 -12.09 -15.78 17.28
CA THR A 530 -13.45 -15.40 16.86
C THR A 530 -13.47 -14.92 15.42
N LEU A 531 -12.61 -13.95 15.06
CA LEU A 531 -12.50 -13.39 13.71
C LEU A 531 -12.05 -14.42 12.67
N ALA A 532 -11.15 -15.34 13.04
CA ALA A 532 -10.57 -16.36 12.15
C ALA A 532 -11.59 -17.37 11.57
N LYS A 533 -12.85 -17.36 12.05
CA LYS A 533 -13.94 -18.28 11.66
C LYS A 533 -14.80 -17.78 10.49
N ASP A 534 -14.42 -16.67 9.84
CA ASP A 534 -15.17 -16.01 8.74
C ASP A 534 -16.63 -15.74 9.14
N LEU A 535 -16.81 -14.91 10.17
CA LEU A 535 -18.05 -14.63 10.90
C LEU A 535 -19.28 -14.31 10.03
N ASN A 536 -19.13 -13.50 8.99
CA ASN A 536 -20.25 -12.96 8.19
C ASN A 536 -21.36 -12.34 9.08
N GLN A 537 -20.96 -11.58 10.10
CA GLN A 537 -21.85 -10.94 11.06
C GLN A 537 -22.04 -9.46 10.73
N ASP A 538 -23.29 -9.09 10.50
CA ASP A 538 -23.72 -7.70 10.48
C ASP A 538 -24.18 -7.27 11.87
N ILE A 539 -23.52 -6.25 12.42
CA ILE A 539 -23.88 -5.60 13.69
C ILE A 539 -24.29 -4.14 13.49
N THR A 540 -24.38 -3.69 12.23
CA THR A 540 -24.78 -2.33 11.85
C THR A 540 -26.14 -1.97 12.41
N ARG A 541 -26.29 -0.74 12.90
CA ARG A 541 -27.60 -0.17 13.27
C ARG A 541 -28.04 0.88 12.26
N ASP A 542 -29.33 0.90 11.97
CA ASP A 542 -29.96 1.93 11.13
C ASP A 542 -29.74 3.30 11.76
N LEU A 543 -28.91 4.13 11.11
CA LEU A 543 -28.73 5.53 11.47
C LEU A 543 -29.93 6.33 10.97
N ASP A 544 -30.72 6.84 11.90
CA ASP A 544 -31.97 7.55 11.63
C ASP A 544 -31.67 8.94 11.01
N LEU A 545 -31.43 8.97 9.69
CA LEU A 545 -31.05 10.14 8.89
C LEU A 545 -32.20 11.14 8.68
N LYS A 546 -32.93 11.47 9.75
CA LYS A 546 -33.84 12.61 9.77
C LYS A 546 -33.02 13.89 9.64
N PRO A 547 -33.27 14.75 8.64
CA PRO A 547 -32.60 16.03 8.54
C PRO A 547 -33.10 16.95 9.66
N GLU A 548 -32.22 17.39 10.55
CA GLU A 548 -32.54 18.50 11.44
C GLU A 548 -32.88 19.74 10.60
N ALA A 549 -34.01 20.38 10.92
CA ALA A 549 -34.41 21.61 10.28
C ALA A 549 -33.48 22.75 10.71
N GLU A 550 -33.07 23.60 9.77
CA GLU A 550 -32.15 24.71 10.04
C GLU A 550 -32.67 25.59 11.19
N PRO A 551 -31.83 25.91 12.20
CA PRO A 551 -32.23 26.79 13.28
C PRO A 551 -32.42 28.21 12.76
N LYS A 552 -33.69 28.60 12.54
CA LYS A 552 -34.07 29.93 12.10
C LYS A 552 -33.50 31.00 13.04
N GLN A 553 -32.69 31.90 12.50
CA GLN A 553 -32.21 33.06 13.24
C GLN A 553 -33.32 34.11 13.45
N MET A 554 -33.03 35.05 14.34
CA MET A 554 -33.73 36.32 14.57
C MET A 554 -35.09 36.23 15.28
N ALA A 555 -35.03 36.26 16.62
CA ALA A 555 -35.95 37.09 17.40
C ALA A 555 -35.28 38.46 17.60
N GLU A 556 -35.96 39.53 17.21
CA GLU A 556 -35.43 40.89 17.18
C GLU A 556 -35.65 41.60 18.53
N VAL A 557 -34.59 42.19 19.12
CA VAL A 557 -34.70 43.13 20.25
C VAL A 557 -33.93 44.39 19.90
N LYS A 558 -34.56 45.54 20.13
CA LYS A 558 -34.18 46.83 19.54
C LYS A 558 -33.00 47.49 20.26
N SER A 559 -32.25 48.28 19.50
CA SER A 559 -31.26 49.22 20.01
C SER A 559 -31.90 50.43 20.68
N GLU A 560 -31.36 50.85 21.83
CA GLU A 560 -31.42 52.24 22.29
C GLU A 560 -30.01 52.69 22.70
N ALA A 561 -29.76 54.00 22.67
CA ALA A 561 -28.39 54.54 22.57
C ALA A 561 -27.90 55.25 23.84
N VAL A 562 -26.57 55.41 23.98
CA VAL A 562 -25.89 56.66 24.41
C VAL A 562 -24.35 56.49 24.30
N LYS A 563 -23.66 57.62 24.07
CA LYS A 563 -22.19 57.87 24.11
C LYS A 563 -21.99 59.30 24.66
N PRO A 564 -20.78 59.73 25.09
CA PRO A 564 -19.69 59.02 25.77
C PRO A 564 -19.14 59.87 26.97
N LYS A 565 -17.86 59.67 27.36
CA LYS A 565 -16.99 60.45 28.30
C LYS A 565 -16.99 60.05 29.78
N GLU A 566 -15.98 60.39 30.62
CA GLU A 566 -14.51 60.59 30.46
C GLU A 566 -13.89 60.94 31.85
N LYS A 567 -12.71 60.40 32.22
CA LYS A 567 -11.85 60.82 33.38
C LYS A 567 -12.44 60.61 34.81
N ALA A 568 -11.68 60.61 35.92
CA ALA A 568 -10.22 60.54 36.17
C ALA A 568 -9.94 60.00 37.61
N GLU A 569 -8.66 59.77 37.93
CA GLU A 569 -8.07 59.70 39.30
C GLU A 569 -8.50 58.51 40.21
N GLU A 570 -7.74 58.08 41.24
CA GLU A 570 -6.43 58.54 41.76
C GLU A 570 -5.47 57.36 42.11
N LYS A 571 -4.45 57.57 42.95
CA LYS A 571 -3.28 56.66 43.17
C LYS A 571 -3.05 56.28 44.63
N GLN A 572 -2.42 55.10 44.81
CA GLN A 572 -1.50 54.74 45.93
C GLN A 572 -2.13 54.55 47.34
N PRO A 573 -1.41 54.01 48.35
CA PRO A 573 0.03 53.68 48.41
C PRO A 573 0.44 52.25 48.88
N ALA A 574 1.74 51.95 48.71
CA ALA A 574 2.62 51.12 49.59
C ALA A 574 2.33 49.61 49.87
N SER A 575 3.30 48.75 50.23
CA SER A 575 4.76 48.68 49.92
C SER A 575 5.39 47.36 50.44
N GLN A 576 6.20 46.67 49.61
CA GLN A 576 7.55 46.05 49.83
C GLN A 576 8.00 45.46 51.21
N PRO A 577 8.92 44.45 51.29
CA PRO A 577 10.23 44.29 50.56
C PRO A 577 10.24 43.16 49.51
N ALA A 578 11.08 43.11 48.46
CA ALA A 578 12.55 43.24 48.28
C ALA A 578 13.33 41.94 48.64
N ALA A 579 14.38 41.49 47.94
CA ALA A 579 15.31 42.17 47.00
C ALA A 579 15.74 41.23 45.80
N LYS A 580 16.02 41.72 44.57
CA LYS A 580 17.35 42.11 43.96
C LYS A 580 18.32 40.93 43.71
N GLU A 581 19.16 40.84 42.66
CA GLU A 581 19.50 41.58 41.41
C GLU A 581 20.16 40.54 40.43
N ALA A 582 20.39 40.61 39.10
CA ALA A 582 20.60 41.63 38.03
C ALA A 582 21.96 42.38 38.06
N PRO A 583 22.55 42.86 36.92
CA PRO A 583 22.03 42.95 35.53
C PRO A 583 23.00 42.48 34.40
N GLU A 584 22.68 42.79 33.13
CA GLU A 584 23.55 42.72 31.94
C GLU A 584 24.51 43.94 31.81
N PRO A 585 25.64 43.78 31.08
CA PRO A 585 26.02 44.74 30.01
C PRO A 585 26.77 44.05 28.81
N GLN A 586 27.14 44.65 27.66
CA GLN A 586 26.76 45.81 26.80
C GLN A 586 27.54 45.70 25.44
N GLU A 587 27.48 46.75 24.59
CA GLU A 587 28.32 47.08 23.39
C GLU A 587 27.89 46.39 22.06
N GLU A 588 27.36 47.11 21.05
CA GLU A 588 27.87 48.21 20.16
C GLU A 588 28.61 47.68 18.90
N ALA A 589 28.06 47.87 17.69
CA ALA A 589 28.28 48.96 16.70
C ALA A 589 29.58 48.76 15.86
N GLU A 590 29.71 49.07 14.56
CA GLU A 590 28.88 49.65 13.48
C GLU A 590 28.92 48.70 12.23
N GLY A 591 28.22 48.87 11.09
CA GLY A 591 27.17 49.78 10.64
C GLY A 591 27.11 49.90 9.09
N LYS A 592 26.10 50.63 8.56
CA LYS A 592 25.96 51.14 7.15
C LYS A 592 25.77 50.09 6.02
N SER A 593 25.01 50.33 4.94
CA SER A 593 24.17 51.49 4.55
C SER A 593 23.18 51.19 3.40
N THR A 594 22.06 51.95 3.34
CA THR A 594 21.30 52.39 2.12
C THR A 594 20.61 51.34 1.22
N GLU A 595 19.44 51.58 0.56
CA GLU A 595 18.63 52.81 0.43
C GLU A 595 17.12 52.59 0.13
N ALA A 596 16.35 53.66 0.36
CA ALA A 596 15.12 54.12 -0.33
C ALA A 596 14.04 53.15 -0.90
N LYS A 597 12.89 53.13 -0.20
CA LYS A 597 11.57 53.42 -0.82
C LYS A 597 11.54 54.91 -1.25
N PRO A 598 10.71 55.42 -2.20
CA PRO A 598 9.25 55.20 -2.18
C PRO A 598 8.44 55.36 -3.51
N LYS A 599 7.10 55.20 -3.41
CA LYS A 599 6.01 55.79 -4.27
C LYS A 599 5.95 55.32 -5.74
N ALA A 600 4.82 54.83 -6.26
CA ALA A 600 3.55 55.53 -6.60
C ALA A 600 3.70 56.43 -7.85
N LYS A 601 2.67 56.66 -8.69
CA LYS A 601 1.21 56.51 -8.54
C LYS A 601 0.54 56.58 -9.93
N ALA A 602 -0.63 55.95 -10.12
CA ALA A 602 -1.65 56.39 -11.10
C ALA A 602 -1.24 56.30 -12.61
N ASP A 603 -2.09 56.56 -13.62
CA ASP A 603 -3.56 56.59 -13.68
C ASP A 603 -4.05 56.29 -15.12
N GLU A 604 -5.33 55.94 -15.27
CA GLU A 604 -6.16 56.16 -16.48
C GLU A 604 -5.74 55.48 -17.84
N LYS A 605 -6.61 55.34 -18.87
CA LYS A 605 -8.05 55.67 -19.02
C LYS A 605 -8.84 54.70 -19.92
N LYS A 606 -10.15 54.67 -19.67
CA LYS A 606 -11.29 54.34 -20.58
C LYS A 606 -11.31 55.25 -21.84
N PRO A 607 -12.24 55.13 -22.84
CA PRO A 607 -13.53 54.40 -22.89
C PRO A 607 -13.62 53.48 -24.15
N ALA A 608 -14.74 53.03 -24.74
CA ALA A 608 -16.19 53.29 -24.59
C ALA A 608 -16.99 52.03 -25.09
N LYS A 609 -18.34 51.96 -25.15
CA LYS A 609 -19.44 52.95 -25.06
C LYS A 609 -20.75 52.21 -24.65
N GLU A 610 -21.71 52.92 -24.06
CA GLU A 610 -23.21 52.85 -24.19
C GLU A 610 -23.98 51.50 -24.42
N SER A 611 -25.23 51.31 -23.96
CA SER A 611 -26.14 52.16 -23.15
C SER A 611 -27.35 51.37 -22.62
N GLU A 612 -27.78 51.72 -21.39
CA GLU A 612 -29.17 51.93 -20.93
C GLU A 612 -30.32 50.91 -21.14
N GLN A 613 -31.01 50.64 -20.00
CA GLN A 613 -32.48 50.50 -19.82
C GLN A 613 -33.21 49.30 -20.46
N SER A 614 -34.41 48.86 -20.00
CA SER A 614 -35.00 48.80 -18.64
C SER A 614 -36.31 47.98 -18.71
N ALA A 615 -36.81 47.46 -17.56
CA ALA A 615 -38.15 46.85 -17.35
C ALA A 615 -38.49 45.60 -18.21
N ASP A 616 -39.39 44.67 -17.89
CA ASP A 616 -40.14 44.18 -16.72
C ASP A 616 -41.12 43.11 -17.31
N ALA A 617 -41.97 42.49 -16.49
CA ALA A 617 -43.15 41.68 -16.87
C ALA A 617 -42.94 40.32 -17.59
N ALA A 618 -43.42 39.26 -16.92
CA ALA A 618 -43.91 38.04 -17.60
C ALA A 618 -45.31 38.30 -18.22
N PRO A 619 -45.83 37.41 -19.08
CA PRO A 619 -46.77 36.42 -18.52
C PRO A 619 -46.85 35.05 -19.24
N GLN A 620 -47.41 34.06 -18.52
CA GLN A 620 -48.12 32.88 -19.07
C GLN A 620 -49.51 33.33 -19.63
N PRO A 621 -50.23 32.62 -20.53
CA PRO A 621 -50.91 31.35 -20.15
C PRO A 621 -51.43 30.36 -21.24
N THR A 622 -51.91 29.19 -20.78
CA THR A 622 -53.10 28.40 -21.26
C THR A 622 -53.19 27.81 -22.69
N ALA A 623 -53.97 26.75 -22.99
CA ALA A 623 -54.50 25.60 -22.20
C ALA A 623 -55.31 24.61 -23.11
N GLN A 624 -55.67 23.43 -22.56
CA GLN A 624 -56.87 22.61 -22.87
C GLN A 624 -56.95 21.89 -24.24
N ALA A 625 -57.69 20.76 -24.42
CA ALA A 625 -58.41 19.88 -23.48
C ALA A 625 -58.60 18.42 -23.99
N GLN A 626 -58.60 17.45 -23.04
CA GLN A 626 -59.53 16.32 -22.80
C GLN A 626 -60.16 15.55 -24.01
N ASN A 627 -60.18 14.20 -24.03
CA ASN A 627 -61.21 13.40 -23.31
C ASN A 627 -60.97 11.86 -23.30
N LYS A 628 -61.83 11.17 -22.54
CA LYS A 628 -62.02 9.69 -22.35
C LYS A 628 -63.55 9.50 -22.05
N PRO A 629 -64.18 8.31 -21.88
CA PRO A 629 -63.73 6.90 -22.01
C PRO A 629 -64.83 6.01 -22.73
N GLU A 630 -65.17 4.72 -22.50
CA GLU A 630 -64.69 3.58 -21.65
C GLU A 630 -65.05 2.19 -22.28
N ALA A 631 -65.68 1.25 -21.55
CA ALA A 631 -65.80 -0.21 -21.83
C ALA A 631 -67.22 -0.77 -22.15
N GLY A 632 -67.31 -2.05 -22.60
CA GLY A 632 -68.57 -2.83 -22.71
C GLY A 632 -68.42 -4.30 -23.23
N HIS A 633 -69.07 -5.27 -22.55
CA HIS A 633 -68.93 -6.74 -22.64
C HIS A 633 -69.42 -7.51 -23.91
N SER A 634 -69.00 -8.79 -24.01
CA SER A 634 -69.69 -9.99 -24.58
C SER A 634 -69.74 -10.13 -26.13
N ASP A 635 -69.82 -11.31 -26.80
CA ASP A 635 -69.77 -12.76 -26.44
C ASP A 635 -69.53 -13.63 -27.74
N GLN A 636 -69.52 -14.98 -27.88
CA GLN A 636 -69.85 -16.15 -27.01
C GLN A 636 -68.96 -17.41 -27.28
N LEU A 637 -69.40 -18.36 -28.14
CA LEU A 637 -68.87 -19.72 -28.44
C LEU A 637 -68.95 -19.99 -29.98
N ASP A 638 -68.30 -20.95 -30.64
CA ASP A 638 -68.22 -22.38 -30.30
C ASP A 638 -67.19 -23.24 -31.11
N LEU A 639 -66.93 -24.47 -30.61
CA LEU A 639 -66.44 -25.72 -31.26
C LEU A 639 -65.19 -25.83 -32.21
N PHE A 640 -64.24 -26.67 -31.78
CA PHE A 640 -63.30 -27.55 -32.53
C PHE A 640 -62.47 -27.06 -33.73
N ALA A 641 -61.19 -26.79 -33.45
CA ALA A 641 -60.04 -27.01 -34.36
C ALA A 641 -58.82 -27.52 -33.54
N PRO A 642 -57.85 -28.25 -34.13
CA PRO A 642 -56.83 -28.97 -33.35
C PRO A 642 -55.77 -28.05 -32.71
N LYS A 643 -55.16 -28.51 -31.60
CA LYS A 643 -54.05 -27.83 -30.93
C LYS A 643 -52.84 -27.66 -31.86
N ALA A 644 -52.63 -26.43 -32.33
CA ALA A 644 -51.32 -25.98 -32.82
C ALA A 644 -50.26 -26.08 -31.70
N PRO A 645 -48.97 -26.27 -32.02
CA PRO A 645 -47.91 -26.34 -31.01
C PRO A 645 -47.82 -25.03 -30.23
N ALA A 646 -47.51 -25.14 -28.93
CA ALA A 646 -47.46 -23.99 -28.02
C ALA A 646 -46.53 -22.89 -28.57
N ALA A 647 -47.05 -21.67 -28.66
CA ALA A 647 -46.29 -20.52 -29.11
C ALA A 647 -45.09 -20.27 -28.19
N LYS A 648 -43.96 -19.83 -28.77
CA LYS A 648 -42.77 -19.46 -28.00
C LYS A 648 -43.11 -18.25 -27.12
N GLU A 649 -43.18 -18.43 -25.81
CA GLU A 649 -43.30 -17.30 -24.89
C GLU A 649 -42.11 -16.34 -25.08
N ALA A 650 -42.42 -15.11 -25.52
CA ALA A 650 -41.49 -14.00 -25.44
C ALA A 650 -41.45 -13.54 -23.98
N VAL A 651 -40.27 -13.59 -23.35
CA VAL A 651 -40.08 -13.03 -22.01
C VAL A 651 -39.95 -11.52 -22.19
N PRO A 652 -40.86 -10.69 -21.65
CA PRO A 652 -40.78 -9.24 -21.83
C PRO A 652 -39.54 -8.69 -21.12
N SER A 653 -38.89 -7.71 -21.74
CA SER A 653 -37.81 -6.93 -21.12
C SER A 653 -38.34 -6.15 -19.90
N ASP A 654 -37.51 -5.98 -18.87
CA ASP A 654 -37.85 -5.13 -17.72
C ASP A 654 -37.82 -3.63 -18.11
N PRO A 655 -38.78 -2.80 -17.69
CA PRO A 655 -38.77 -1.37 -18.02
C PRO A 655 -37.62 -0.57 -17.35
N ARG A 656 -36.96 -1.09 -16.30
CA ARG A 656 -36.04 -0.31 -15.47
C ARG A 656 -34.66 -0.04 -16.07
N HIS A 657 -34.24 -0.71 -17.14
CA HIS A 657 -32.86 -0.71 -17.70
C HIS A 657 -32.14 0.64 -17.85
N ASN A 658 -32.87 1.75 -18.01
CA ASN A 658 -32.30 3.11 -18.13
C ASN A 658 -33.02 4.13 -17.21
N SER A 659 -33.71 3.66 -16.19
CA SER A 659 -34.41 4.50 -15.20
C SER A 659 -33.44 5.25 -14.29
N GLU A 660 -33.90 6.38 -13.74
CA GLU A 660 -33.08 7.26 -12.90
C GLU A 660 -32.61 6.59 -11.60
N GLU A 661 -33.41 5.67 -11.04
CA GLU A 661 -33.04 4.90 -9.84
C GLU A 661 -31.77 4.04 -10.05
N LEU A 662 -31.56 3.50 -11.25
CA LEU A 662 -30.39 2.66 -11.54
C LEU A 662 -29.08 3.47 -11.67
N LYS A 663 -29.12 4.81 -11.60
CA LYS A 663 -27.90 5.62 -11.42
C LYS A 663 -27.26 5.39 -10.05
N ASN A 664 -28.02 4.91 -9.07
CA ASN A 664 -27.46 4.41 -7.81
C ASN A 664 -26.81 3.04 -8.06
N TYR A 665 -25.56 2.87 -7.58
CA TYR A 665 -24.77 1.65 -7.78
C TYR A 665 -25.41 0.39 -7.17
N ASP A 666 -25.98 0.51 -5.97
CA ASP A 666 -26.57 -0.61 -5.26
C ASP A 666 -27.95 -0.98 -5.82
N ARG A 667 -28.74 0.00 -6.29
CA ARG A 667 -29.96 -0.28 -7.09
C ARG A 667 -29.65 -0.99 -8.40
N LEU A 668 -28.58 -0.62 -9.10
CA LEU A 668 -28.12 -1.35 -10.29
C LEU A 668 -27.66 -2.77 -9.97
N LYS A 669 -27.09 -3.00 -8.77
CA LYS A 669 -26.65 -4.31 -8.28
C LYS A 669 -27.82 -5.21 -7.87
N GLU A 670 -28.84 -4.66 -7.22
CA GLU A 670 -30.13 -5.33 -6.98
C GLU A 670 -30.78 -5.71 -8.31
N PHE A 671 -30.87 -4.76 -9.25
CA PHE A 671 -31.43 -5.00 -10.59
C PHE A 671 -30.68 -6.09 -11.37
N ALA A 672 -29.35 -6.13 -11.31
CA ALA A 672 -28.57 -7.21 -11.91
C ALA A 672 -28.91 -8.59 -11.33
N VAL A 673 -29.33 -8.66 -10.06
CA VAL A 673 -29.78 -9.89 -9.40
C VAL A 673 -31.21 -10.26 -9.82
N ASP A 674 -32.15 -9.30 -9.87
CA ASP A 674 -33.51 -9.49 -10.39
C ASP A 674 -33.48 -10.12 -11.79
N ILE A 675 -32.69 -9.53 -12.69
CA ILE A 675 -32.60 -9.97 -14.09
C ILE A 675 -31.89 -11.32 -14.19
N LEU A 676 -30.88 -11.59 -13.35
CA LEU A 676 -30.26 -12.92 -13.31
C LEU A 676 -31.29 -14.00 -12.92
N GLU A 677 -32.08 -13.76 -11.86
CA GLU A 677 -33.11 -14.70 -11.41
C GLU A 677 -34.24 -14.87 -12.42
N LYS A 678 -34.66 -13.78 -13.08
CA LYS A 678 -35.63 -13.79 -14.19
C LYS A 678 -35.23 -14.76 -15.32
N TRP A 679 -33.93 -14.86 -15.63
CA TRP A 679 -33.40 -15.73 -16.69
C TRP A 679 -32.92 -17.10 -16.22
N THR A 680 -32.56 -17.31 -14.95
CA THR A 680 -32.23 -18.64 -14.41
C THR A 680 -33.46 -19.41 -13.91
N LYS A 681 -34.67 -18.85 -14.05
CA LYS A 681 -35.93 -19.43 -13.51
C LYS A 681 -36.41 -20.71 -14.20
N THR A 682 -36.06 -20.97 -15.45
CA THR A 682 -36.40 -22.24 -16.16
C THR A 682 -35.25 -22.69 -17.08
N PRO A 683 -35.19 -23.99 -17.46
CA PRO A 683 -34.18 -24.49 -18.39
C PRO A 683 -34.14 -23.72 -19.73
N GLU A 684 -35.30 -23.35 -20.28
CA GLU A 684 -35.43 -22.66 -21.57
C GLU A 684 -34.90 -21.22 -21.52
N ARG A 685 -35.06 -20.55 -20.37
CA ARG A 685 -34.50 -19.21 -20.13
C ARG A 685 -32.99 -19.29 -19.90
N LEU A 686 -32.55 -20.29 -19.13
CA LEU A 686 -31.14 -20.56 -18.85
C LEU A 686 -30.36 -20.92 -20.12
N GLU A 687 -30.93 -21.73 -21.03
CA GLU A 687 -30.35 -22.02 -22.35
C GLU A 687 -30.10 -20.74 -23.16
N LYS A 688 -31.08 -19.83 -23.23
CA LYS A 688 -30.93 -18.55 -23.97
C LYS A 688 -29.85 -17.66 -23.35
N LEU A 689 -29.79 -17.58 -22.00
CA LEU A 689 -28.78 -16.81 -21.28
C LEU A 689 -27.37 -17.35 -21.54
N ILE A 690 -27.19 -18.68 -21.51
CA ILE A 690 -25.92 -19.34 -21.84
C ILE A 690 -25.50 -19.03 -23.28
N ASP A 691 -26.42 -19.20 -24.25
CA ASP A 691 -26.13 -19.03 -25.68
C ASP A 691 -25.70 -17.60 -26.04
N ALA A 692 -26.43 -16.60 -25.54
CA ALA A 692 -26.11 -15.20 -25.78
C ALA A 692 -24.82 -14.78 -25.05
N THR A 693 -24.68 -15.12 -23.76
CA THR A 693 -23.55 -14.65 -22.94
C THR A 693 -22.26 -15.44 -23.16
N GLY A 694 -22.32 -16.64 -23.74
CA GLY A 694 -21.15 -17.37 -24.24
C GLY A 694 -20.41 -16.61 -25.34
N SER A 695 -21.10 -15.75 -26.10
CA SER A 695 -20.47 -14.93 -27.13
C SER A 695 -19.48 -13.88 -26.60
N ARG A 696 -19.52 -13.54 -25.30
CA ARG A 696 -18.72 -12.45 -24.70
C ARG A 696 -18.35 -12.69 -23.24
N LEU A 697 -17.10 -13.04 -22.98
CA LEU A 697 -16.66 -13.44 -21.63
C LEU A 697 -16.06 -12.32 -20.78
N LEU A 698 -15.51 -11.27 -21.41
CA LEU A 698 -14.70 -10.25 -20.73
C LEU A 698 -15.45 -8.94 -20.42
N GLU A 699 -16.64 -8.75 -20.99
CA GLU A 699 -17.52 -7.64 -20.59
C GLU A 699 -18.14 -7.96 -19.23
N ASN A 700 -18.18 -6.95 -18.35
CA ASN A 700 -18.24 -7.16 -16.90
C ASN A 700 -19.48 -7.95 -16.49
N ASN A 701 -19.30 -9.05 -15.72
CA ASN A 701 -20.29 -10.12 -15.56
C ASN A 701 -21.76 -9.69 -15.30
N PRO A 702 -22.06 -8.65 -14.48
CA PRO A 702 -23.44 -8.17 -14.33
C PRO A 702 -24.02 -7.51 -15.58
N ASN A 703 -23.22 -6.76 -16.35
CA ASN A 703 -23.67 -6.04 -17.55
C ASN A 703 -24.23 -7.01 -18.60
N ARG A 704 -23.56 -8.14 -18.81
CA ARG A 704 -23.98 -9.26 -19.70
C ARG A 704 -25.43 -9.69 -19.48
N VAL A 705 -25.88 -9.67 -18.23
CA VAL A 705 -27.21 -10.14 -17.82
C VAL A 705 -28.25 -9.04 -18.04
N ILE A 706 -27.88 -7.79 -17.72
CA ILE A 706 -28.70 -6.59 -17.92
C ILE A 706 -28.94 -6.33 -19.43
N GLU A 707 -27.88 -6.26 -20.23
CA GLU A 707 -27.98 -5.98 -21.67
C GLU A 707 -28.72 -7.10 -22.44
N PHE A 708 -28.58 -8.34 -21.97
CA PHE A 708 -29.30 -9.48 -22.53
C PHE A 708 -30.81 -9.38 -22.30
N ASP A 709 -31.29 -8.92 -21.14
CA ASP A 709 -32.73 -8.71 -20.94
C ASP A 709 -33.26 -7.49 -21.71
N GLN A 710 -32.43 -6.45 -21.88
CA GLN A 710 -32.81 -5.25 -22.64
C GLN A 710 -32.99 -5.54 -24.13
N TRP A 711 -32.04 -6.25 -24.75
CA TRP A 711 -31.99 -6.40 -26.21
C TRP A 711 -32.26 -7.83 -26.71
N GLN A 712 -32.10 -8.85 -25.86
CA GLN A 712 -32.32 -10.28 -26.16
C GLN A 712 -31.66 -10.76 -27.47
N THR A 713 -30.50 -10.18 -27.81
CA THR A 713 -29.83 -10.42 -29.08
C THR A 713 -29.10 -11.76 -29.14
N ASP A 714 -29.09 -12.33 -30.34
CA ASP A 714 -28.43 -13.60 -30.69
C ASP A 714 -26.89 -13.59 -30.51
N ARG A 715 -26.32 -12.39 -30.37
CA ARG A 715 -24.96 -12.03 -29.97
C ARG A 715 -25.06 -10.71 -29.21
N LEU A 716 -24.40 -10.56 -28.07
CA LEU A 716 -24.41 -9.29 -27.33
C LEU A 716 -23.62 -8.21 -28.12
N PRO A 717 -23.89 -6.90 -27.95
CA PRO A 717 -23.13 -5.81 -28.56
C PRO A 717 -21.96 -5.34 -27.70
N ARG A 718 -21.02 -4.56 -28.24
CA ARG A 718 -19.93 -3.94 -27.47
C ARG A 718 -20.46 -2.81 -26.62
N LEU A 719 -20.18 -2.87 -25.32
CA LEU A 719 -20.46 -1.78 -24.40
C LEU A 719 -19.23 -0.89 -24.22
N VAL A 720 -19.43 0.41 -24.33
CA VAL A 720 -18.41 1.45 -24.15
C VAL A 720 -18.95 2.56 -23.23
N SER A 721 -18.12 3.13 -22.37
CA SER A 721 -18.57 4.22 -21.49
C SER A 721 -18.60 5.58 -22.22
N GLY A 722 -19.45 6.50 -21.75
CA GLY A 722 -19.47 7.88 -22.25
C GLY A 722 -18.12 8.59 -22.11
N TYR A 723 -17.30 8.22 -21.12
CA TYR A 723 -15.94 8.73 -20.96
C TYR A 723 -14.99 8.17 -22.03
N GLU A 724 -15.04 6.86 -22.33
CA GLU A 724 -14.19 6.26 -23.37
C GLU A 724 -14.46 6.91 -24.75
N LEU A 725 -15.73 7.19 -25.06
CA LEU A 725 -16.13 7.93 -26.27
C LEU A 725 -15.70 9.40 -26.25
N SER A 726 -15.87 10.10 -25.12
CA SER A 726 -15.41 11.47 -24.92
C SER A 726 -13.89 11.61 -25.09
N LYS A 727 -13.12 10.68 -24.50
CA LYS A 727 -11.66 10.57 -24.63
C LYS A 727 -11.22 10.29 -26.06
N ALA A 728 -12.00 9.53 -26.83
CA ALA A 728 -11.79 9.31 -28.25
C ALA A 728 -12.18 10.52 -29.13
N GLY A 729 -12.79 11.57 -28.55
CA GLY A 729 -13.26 12.76 -29.27
C GLY A 729 -14.57 12.54 -30.04
N VAL A 730 -15.33 11.49 -29.73
CA VAL A 730 -16.59 11.14 -30.39
C VAL A 730 -17.76 11.76 -29.63
N ASN A 731 -18.49 12.68 -30.28
CA ASN A 731 -19.74 13.20 -29.71
C ASN A 731 -20.90 12.25 -30.01
N VAL A 732 -21.39 11.55 -28.99
CA VAL A 732 -22.56 10.66 -29.07
C VAL A 732 -23.86 11.36 -29.47
N SER A 733 -24.01 12.66 -29.25
CA SER A 733 -25.25 13.38 -29.60
C SER A 733 -25.51 13.50 -31.11
N LYS A 734 -24.59 13.01 -31.95
CA LYS A 734 -24.74 12.88 -33.41
C LYS A 734 -25.48 11.61 -33.84
N TYR A 735 -25.69 10.65 -32.94
CA TYR A 735 -26.10 9.29 -33.27
C TYR A 735 -27.31 8.85 -32.44
N GLU A 736 -28.20 8.07 -33.04
CA GLU A 736 -29.37 7.48 -32.37
C GLU A 736 -28.95 6.16 -31.72
N VAL A 737 -28.14 6.26 -30.68
CA VAL A 737 -27.44 5.13 -30.06
C VAL A 737 -28.25 4.48 -28.94
N GLN A 738 -28.41 3.16 -29.02
CA GLN A 738 -28.98 2.37 -27.93
C GLN A 738 -28.05 2.37 -26.71
N THR A 739 -28.63 2.52 -25.52
CA THR A 739 -27.90 2.59 -24.26
C THR A 739 -28.51 1.70 -23.19
N VAL A 740 -27.69 1.34 -22.20
CA VAL A 740 -28.04 0.55 -21.02
C VAL A 740 -27.37 1.17 -19.79
N GLN A 741 -28.04 1.22 -18.64
CA GLN A 741 -27.39 1.59 -17.39
C GLN A 741 -26.59 0.37 -16.88
N GLY A 742 -25.28 0.55 -16.64
CA GLY A 742 -24.38 -0.57 -16.36
C GLY A 742 -23.10 -0.16 -15.64
N PHE A 743 -22.31 -1.14 -15.23
CA PHE A 743 -21.10 -0.92 -14.46
C PHE A 743 -19.90 -0.62 -15.38
N ALA A 744 -19.28 0.55 -15.21
CA ALA A 744 -18.01 0.92 -15.82
C ALA A 744 -16.94 1.21 -14.77
N LYS A 745 -15.68 1.21 -15.19
CA LYS A 745 -14.53 1.57 -14.36
C LYS A 745 -13.87 2.81 -14.92
N GLU A 746 -14.32 3.95 -14.44
CA GLU A 746 -13.83 5.28 -14.81
C GLU A 746 -12.38 5.51 -14.29
N PRO A 747 -11.66 6.57 -14.73
CA PRO A 747 -10.23 6.75 -14.43
C PRO A 747 -9.85 6.73 -12.94
N LEU A 748 -10.80 7.03 -12.04
CA LEU A 748 -10.63 6.99 -10.59
C LEU A 748 -10.92 5.61 -9.96
N GLN A 749 -10.87 4.56 -10.78
CA GLN A 749 -10.71 3.13 -10.44
C GLN A 749 -11.82 2.44 -9.61
N ALA A 750 -12.83 3.14 -9.10
CA ALA A 750 -14.05 2.52 -8.62
C ALA A 750 -14.85 1.87 -9.77
N TRP A 751 -15.73 0.93 -9.44
CA TRP A 751 -16.86 0.59 -10.31
C TRP A 751 -17.99 1.56 -10.03
N GLU A 752 -18.57 2.14 -11.08
CA GLU A 752 -19.65 3.12 -10.97
C GLU A 752 -20.79 2.75 -11.92
N SER A 753 -22.02 3.09 -11.54
CA SER A 753 -23.17 2.98 -12.43
C SER A 753 -23.12 4.14 -13.43
N THR A 754 -23.03 3.82 -14.71
CA THR A 754 -22.97 4.81 -15.78
C THR A 754 -23.82 4.37 -16.98
N ARG A 755 -24.02 5.29 -17.92
CA ARG A 755 -24.66 4.96 -19.20
C ARG A 755 -23.62 4.35 -20.13
N LEU A 756 -23.84 3.09 -20.49
CA LEU A 756 -23.07 2.35 -21.48
C LEU A 756 -23.77 2.45 -22.84
N TYR A 757 -22.97 2.54 -23.89
CA TYR A 757 -23.41 2.74 -25.27
C TYR A 757 -23.12 1.52 -26.11
N ASN A 758 -24.01 1.18 -27.05
CA ASN A 758 -23.79 0.14 -28.04
C ASN A 758 -22.78 0.61 -29.10
N LEU A 759 -21.50 0.25 -28.92
CA LEU A 759 -20.38 0.62 -29.79
C LEU A 759 -20.51 0.01 -31.18
N ASP A 760 -21.01 -1.22 -31.32
CA ASP A 760 -21.17 -1.86 -32.62
C ASP A 760 -22.21 -1.07 -33.47
N ASN A 761 -23.31 -0.63 -32.86
CA ASN A 761 -24.30 0.25 -33.48
C ASN A 761 -23.77 1.67 -33.78
N LEU A 762 -22.93 2.25 -32.90
CA LEU A 762 -22.24 3.52 -33.17
C LEU A 762 -21.33 3.41 -34.39
N MET A 763 -20.60 2.30 -34.53
CA MET A 763 -19.70 2.07 -35.66
C MET A 763 -20.47 1.92 -36.99
N GLU A 764 -21.63 1.26 -36.98
CA GLU A 764 -22.50 1.20 -38.16
C GLU A 764 -23.02 2.58 -38.57
N GLN A 765 -23.53 3.38 -37.61
CA GLN A 765 -24.02 4.73 -37.92
C GLN A 765 -22.91 5.68 -38.38
N ALA A 766 -21.72 5.65 -37.76
CA ALA A 766 -20.58 6.46 -38.17
C ALA A 766 -20.06 6.10 -39.58
N LYS A 767 -20.13 4.80 -39.94
CA LYS A 767 -19.80 4.29 -41.28
C LYS A 767 -20.82 4.71 -42.35
N GLN A 768 -22.11 4.79 -42.00
CA GLN A 768 -23.17 5.20 -42.94
C GLN A 768 -23.26 6.72 -43.12
N ARG A 769 -23.01 7.51 -42.07
CA ARG A 769 -23.07 8.99 -42.10
C ARG A 769 -21.73 9.65 -42.56
N ASP A 770 -20.90 8.91 -43.31
CA ASP A 770 -19.57 9.28 -43.86
C ASP A 770 -18.69 10.17 -42.96
N THR A 771 -18.68 9.89 -41.65
CA THR A 771 -17.89 10.66 -40.67
C THR A 771 -16.56 9.95 -40.42
N LEU A 772 -15.69 9.97 -41.43
CA LEU A 772 -14.43 9.22 -41.48
C LEU A 772 -13.52 9.43 -40.25
N GLY A 773 -13.57 10.62 -39.63
CA GLY A 773 -12.91 10.90 -38.36
C GLY A 773 -13.49 10.12 -37.17
N ASP A 774 -14.81 10.12 -36.99
CA ASP A 774 -15.47 9.46 -35.86
C ASP A 774 -15.50 7.93 -36.00
N TYR A 775 -15.60 7.40 -37.23
CA TYR A 775 -15.48 5.95 -37.46
C TYR A 775 -14.08 5.42 -37.06
N GLN A 776 -13.00 6.13 -37.40
CA GLN A 776 -11.64 5.70 -37.02
C GLN A 776 -11.37 5.88 -35.50
N ARG A 777 -11.98 6.90 -34.86
CA ARG A 777 -11.96 7.06 -33.40
C ARG A 777 -12.67 5.89 -32.70
N LEU A 778 -13.89 5.56 -33.13
CA LEU A 778 -14.64 4.41 -32.62
C LEU A 778 -13.88 3.10 -32.83
N LYS A 779 -13.26 2.90 -34.01
CA LYS A 779 -12.40 1.74 -34.26
C LYS A 779 -11.18 1.70 -33.33
N THR A 780 -10.58 2.84 -32.99
CA THR A 780 -9.48 2.88 -32.01
C THR A 780 -9.94 2.44 -30.62
N VAL A 781 -11.20 2.71 -30.25
CA VAL A 781 -11.83 2.19 -29.02
C VAL A 781 -12.17 0.71 -29.14
N GLU A 782 -12.68 0.24 -30.29
CA GLU A 782 -12.87 -1.20 -30.58
C GLU A 782 -11.56 -1.97 -30.42
N ASP A 783 -10.48 -1.53 -31.06
CA ASP A 783 -9.16 -2.17 -31.00
C ASP A 783 -8.58 -2.12 -29.57
N HIS A 784 -8.81 -1.06 -28.79
CA HIS A 784 -8.38 -0.99 -27.38
C HIS A 784 -9.19 -1.91 -26.46
N ASN A 785 -10.49 -2.09 -26.72
CA ASN A 785 -11.30 -3.09 -26.01
C ASN A 785 -10.91 -4.51 -26.43
N ARG A 786 -10.65 -4.74 -27.73
CA ARG A 786 -10.20 -6.03 -28.27
C ARG A 786 -8.81 -6.43 -27.80
N GLN A 787 -7.93 -5.49 -27.44
CA GLN A 787 -6.64 -5.77 -26.77
C GLN A 787 -6.79 -6.40 -25.37
N LYS A 788 -7.98 -6.30 -24.75
CA LYS A 788 -8.31 -7.00 -23.50
C LYS A 788 -8.68 -8.48 -23.77
N GLU A 789 -9.02 -8.82 -25.02
CA GLU A 789 -9.46 -10.14 -25.47
C GLU A 789 -8.32 -10.98 -26.08
N LEU A 790 -8.45 -12.31 -26.07
CA LEU A 790 -7.54 -13.18 -26.80
C LEU A 790 -7.73 -13.06 -28.32
N ALA A 791 -6.62 -13.10 -29.05
CA ALA A 791 -6.65 -13.31 -30.49
C ALA A 791 -7.34 -14.65 -30.84
N GLU A 792 -8.21 -14.60 -31.87
CA GLU A 792 -9.05 -15.71 -32.32
C GLU A 792 -8.25 -17.00 -32.58
N LEU A 793 -8.73 -18.12 -32.04
CA LEU A 793 -8.10 -19.43 -32.16
C LEU A 793 -8.79 -20.26 -33.24
N PRO A 794 -8.05 -20.81 -34.23
CA PRO A 794 -8.61 -21.77 -35.16
C PRO A 794 -9.21 -22.96 -34.40
N SER A 795 -10.44 -23.38 -34.73
CA SER A 795 -11.19 -24.41 -33.99
C SER A 795 -10.37 -25.67 -33.67
N LYS A 796 -9.57 -26.18 -34.62
CA LYS A 796 -8.68 -27.34 -34.41
C LYS A 796 -7.63 -27.14 -33.30
N VAL A 797 -7.15 -25.90 -33.11
CA VAL A 797 -6.24 -25.51 -32.03
C VAL A 797 -7.01 -25.34 -30.71
N LEU A 798 -8.25 -24.85 -30.75
CA LEU A 798 -9.08 -24.75 -29.55
C LEU A 798 -9.40 -26.13 -28.97
N SER A 799 -9.83 -27.11 -29.79
CA SER A 799 -10.14 -28.47 -29.29
C SER A 799 -8.94 -29.08 -28.55
N GLN A 800 -7.73 -28.98 -29.13
CA GLN A 800 -6.50 -29.44 -28.48
C GLN A 800 -6.19 -28.68 -27.17
N LYS A 801 -6.53 -27.39 -27.08
CA LYS A 801 -6.37 -26.58 -25.87
C LYS A 801 -7.42 -26.87 -24.79
N LEU A 802 -8.65 -27.23 -25.16
CA LEU A 802 -9.70 -27.60 -24.21
C LEU A 802 -9.31 -28.86 -23.44
N GLU A 803 -8.80 -29.91 -24.10
CA GLU A 803 -8.31 -31.09 -23.38
C GLU A 803 -7.07 -30.80 -22.51
N GLN A 804 -6.20 -29.86 -22.93
CA GLN A 804 -5.03 -29.42 -22.15
C GLN A 804 -5.34 -28.36 -21.07
N SER A 805 -6.60 -27.94 -20.93
CA SER A 805 -7.00 -26.86 -20.01
C SER A 805 -7.20 -27.35 -18.57
N GLY A 806 -7.59 -28.62 -18.39
CA GLY A 806 -8.08 -29.18 -17.15
C GLY A 806 -9.58 -28.96 -16.89
N ILE A 807 -10.38 -28.61 -17.91
CA ILE A 807 -11.85 -28.76 -17.85
C ILE A 807 -12.17 -30.26 -17.87
N PRO A 808 -13.00 -30.78 -16.96
CA PRO A 808 -13.41 -32.19 -16.99
C PRO A 808 -14.01 -32.62 -18.34
N ASP A 809 -13.91 -33.90 -18.66
CA ASP A 809 -14.64 -34.45 -19.81
C ASP A 809 -16.15 -34.51 -19.47
N PRO A 810 -17.03 -33.82 -20.22
CA PRO A 810 -18.46 -33.90 -19.98
C PRO A 810 -19.06 -35.30 -20.18
N ASN A 811 -18.34 -36.23 -20.82
CA ASN A 811 -18.77 -37.60 -21.05
C ASN A 811 -18.36 -38.57 -19.93
N ASP A 812 -17.47 -38.17 -19.03
CA ASP A 812 -16.96 -39.02 -17.93
C ASP A 812 -18.08 -39.33 -16.92
N GLN A 813 -18.60 -40.56 -16.98
CA GLN A 813 -19.71 -41.00 -16.15
C GLN A 813 -19.37 -41.13 -14.66
N SER A 814 -18.08 -41.09 -14.27
CA SER A 814 -17.69 -41.06 -12.85
C SER A 814 -18.00 -39.71 -12.19
N LEU A 815 -18.13 -38.65 -12.98
CA LEU A 815 -18.46 -37.30 -12.50
C LEU A 815 -19.96 -37.16 -12.22
N LYS A 816 -20.30 -36.47 -11.12
CA LYS A 816 -21.68 -36.12 -10.77
C LYS A 816 -22.36 -35.36 -11.94
N PRO A 817 -23.64 -35.62 -12.27
CA PRO A 817 -24.30 -35.03 -13.44
C PRO A 817 -24.18 -33.51 -13.56
N VAL A 818 -24.30 -32.78 -12.43
CA VAL A 818 -24.14 -31.31 -12.40
C VAL A 818 -22.74 -30.85 -12.81
N VAL A 819 -21.69 -31.61 -12.49
CA VAL A 819 -20.30 -31.31 -12.89
C VAL A 819 -20.13 -31.49 -14.40
N ARG A 820 -20.72 -32.53 -14.98
CA ARG A 820 -20.74 -32.78 -16.44
C ARG A 820 -21.47 -31.67 -17.19
N MET A 821 -22.64 -31.28 -16.68
CA MET A 821 -23.44 -30.17 -17.22
C MET A 821 -22.66 -28.84 -17.18
N VAL A 822 -22.03 -28.49 -16.05
CA VAL A 822 -21.17 -27.29 -15.95
C VAL A 822 -19.98 -27.37 -16.93
N ALA A 823 -19.36 -28.54 -17.08
CA ALA A 823 -18.28 -28.73 -18.06
C ALA A 823 -18.75 -28.57 -19.52
N ARG A 824 -19.98 -28.99 -19.86
CA ARG A 824 -20.59 -28.72 -21.19
C ARG A 824 -20.83 -27.24 -21.42
N ILE A 825 -21.42 -26.53 -20.45
CA ILE A 825 -21.67 -25.09 -20.55
C ILE A 825 -20.33 -24.35 -20.76
N THR A 826 -19.32 -24.63 -19.92
CA THR A 826 -18.00 -23.99 -20.05
C THR A 826 -17.28 -24.32 -21.36
N ARG A 827 -17.40 -25.54 -21.91
CA ARG A 827 -16.84 -25.87 -23.24
C ARG A 827 -17.58 -25.16 -24.38
N HIS A 828 -18.88 -24.90 -24.24
CA HIS A 828 -19.67 -24.12 -25.20
C HIS A 828 -19.28 -22.63 -25.15
N GLU A 829 -19.41 -21.99 -23.98
CA GLU A 829 -19.06 -20.57 -23.76
C GLU A 829 -17.63 -20.22 -24.21
N LEU A 830 -16.64 -21.08 -23.91
CA LEU A 830 -15.26 -20.88 -24.37
C LEU A 830 -15.11 -20.96 -25.90
N THR A 831 -15.99 -21.66 -26.60
CA THR A 831 -15.85 -21.87 -28.05
C THR A 831 -16.42 -20.73 -28.86
N ASP A 832 -17.59 -20.19 -28.51
CA ASP A 832 -18.13 -18.99 -29.16
C ASP A 832 -17.16 -17.81 -28.97
N ALA A 833 -16.71 -17.60 -27.73
CA ALA A 833 -15.78 -16.53 -27.37
C ALA A 833 -14.38 -16.61 -28.00
N LEU A 834 -13.86 -17.81 -28.30
CA LEU A 834 -12.50 -17.99 -28.83
C LEU A 834 -12.42 -18.30 -30.33
N THR A 835 -13.54 -18.60 -31.00
CA THR A 835 -13.53 -18.94 -32.44
C THR A 835 -14.27 -17.95 -33.35
N ASN A 836 -15.02 -16.99 -32.78
CA ASN A 836 -15.84 -16.00 -33.51
C ASN A 836 -16.83 -16.64 -34.52
N LYS A 837 -17.17 -17.92 -34.31
CA LYS A 837 -18.18 -18.69 -35.04
C LYS A 837 -19.24 -19.13 -34.04
N LYS A 838 -20.47 -18.64 -34.19
CA LYS A 838 -21.59 -19.06 -33.35
C LYS A 838 -21.84 -20.56 -33.52
N GLN A 839 -21.92 -21.31 -32.42
CA GLN A 839 -22.30 -22.71 -32.41
C GLN A 839 -23.79 -22.91 -32.78
N ALA A 840 -24.22 -24.17 -32.90
CA ALA A 840 -25.65 -24.48 -32.80
C ALA A 840 -26.15 -24.11 -31.39
N PRO A 841 -27.34 -23.50 -31.22
CA PRO A 841 -27.75 -22.93 -29.95
C PRO A 841 -27.72 -23.92 -28.78
N PHE A 842 -27.20 -23.51 -27.62
CA PHE A 842 -27.04 -24.39 -26.46
C PHE A 842 -28.34 -25.09 -26.06
N LYS A 843 -28.30 -26.42 -25.99
CA LYS A 843 -29.39 -27.27 -25.48
C LYS A 843 -28.89 -28.19 -24.37
N PHE A 844 -29.66 -28.23 -23.29
CA PHE A 844 -29.58 -29.31 -22.31
C PHE A 844 -30.10 -30.62 -22.93
N THR A 845 -29.48 -31.74 -22.58
CA THR A 845 -29.98 -33.08 -22.98
C THR A 845 -31.31 -33.39 -22.28
N PRO A 846 -32.09 -34.40 -22.72
CA PRO A 846 -33.31 -34.80 -22.02
C PRO A 846 -33.07 -35.08 -20.52
N GLU A 847 -31.96 -35.73 -20.18
CA GLU A 847 -31.59 -36.12 -18.83
C GLU A 847 -31.24 -34.90 -17.95
N GLU A 848 -30.50 -33.93 -18.49
CA GLU A 848 -30.24 -32.65 -17.83
C GLU A 848 -31.52 -31.82 -17.69
N ARG A 849 -32.43 -31.88 -18.67
CA ARG A 849 -33.71 -31.16 -18.62
C ARG A 849 -34.63 -31.70 -17.53
N GLU A 850 -34.73 -33.02 -17.35
CA GLU A 850 -35.47 -33.58 -16.21
C GLU A 850 -34.80 -33.27 -14.86
N LEU A 851 -33.46 -33.29 -14.79
CA LEU A 851 -32.72 -32.88 -13.59
C LEU A 851 -32.97 -31.40 -13.24
N LEU A 852 -32.96 -30.51 -14.23
CA LEU A 852 -33.17 -29.07 -14.03
C LEU A 852 -34.62 -28.73 -13.68
N LYS A 853 -35.63 -29.44 -14.23
CA LYS A 853 -37.04 -29.31 -13.81
C LYS A 853 -37.24 -29.63 -12.32
N GLN A 854 -36.40 -30.49 -11.74
CA GLN A 854 -36.40 -30.87 -10.33
C GLN A 854 -35.43 -30.02 -9.48
N THR A 855 -34.76 -29.03 -10.09
CA THR A 855 -33.77 -28.16 -9.46
C THR A 855 -34.39 -26.80 -9.12
N SER A 856 -34.13 -26.28 -7.92
CA SER A 856 -34.69 -24.98 -7.49
C SER A 856 -34.04 -23.79 -8.23
N PRO A 857 -34.73 -22.64 -8.39
CA PRO A 857 -34.21 -21.49 -9.13
C PRO A 857 -32.84 -20.99 -8.65
N GLU A 858 -32.58 -21.06 -7.34
CA GLU A 858 -31.32 -20.63 -6.71
C GLU A 858 -30.17 -21.57 -7.08
N LYS A 859 -30.47 -22.87 -7.25
CA LYS A 859 -29.50 -23.87 -7.73
C LYS A 859 -29.25 -23.72 -9.24
N MET A 860 -30.27 -23.38 -10.03
CA MET A 860 -30.09 -23.03 -11.46
C MET A 860 -29.25 -21.75 -11.62
N LYS A 861 -29.48 -20.72 -10.79
CA LYS A 861 -28.63 -19.53 -10.65
C LYS A 861 -27.20 -19.91 -10.29
N GLY A 862 -27.03 -20.79 -9.31
CA GLY A 862 -25.72 -21.34 -8.91
C GLY A 862 -24.98 -22.09 -10.02
N ILE A 863 -25.68 -22.81 -10.90
CA ILE A 863 -25.10 -23.51 -12.05
C ILE A 863 -24.51 -22.51 -13.07
N TYR A 864 -25.25 -21.47 -13.46
CA TYR A 864 -24.77 -20.42 -14.36
C TYR A 864 -23.60 -19.62 -13.76
N LEU A 865 -23.65 -19.27 -12.47
CA LEU A 865 -22.55 -18.61 -11.78
C LEU A 865 -21.30 -19.51 -11.67
N SER A 866 -21.50 -20.83 -11.60
CA SER A 866 -20.41 -21.82 -11.58
C SER A 866 -19.77 -22.03 -12.96
N SER A 867 -20.57 -22.08 -14.04
CA SER A 867 -20.04 -22.17 -15.40
C SER A 867 -19.29 -20.90 -15.78
N THR A 868 -19.89 -19.72 -15.65
CA THR A 868 -19.24 -18.44 -15.99
C THR A 868 -17.93 -18.22 -15.22
N LYS A 869 -17.88 -18.53 -13.92
CA LYS A 869 -16.65 -18.49 -13.12
C LYS A 869 -15.59 -19.50 -13.59
N SER A 870 -16.00 -20.70 -13.97
CA SER A 870 -15.11 -21.73 -14.53
C SER A 870 -14.56 -21.28 -15.88
N THR A 871 -15.43 -20.85 -16.77
CA THR A 871 -15.16 -20.28 -18.09
C THR A 871 -14.14 -19.15 -18.03
N GLN A 872 -14.33 -18.13 -17.18
CA GLN A 872 -13.34 -17.07 -16.99
C GLN A 872 -11.99 -17.60 -16.46
N THR A 873 -12.02 -18.58 -15.56
CA THR A 873 -10.81 -19.20 -15.00
C THR A 873 -9.99 -19.93 -16.08
N PHE A 874 -10.66 -20.69 -16.96
CA PHE A 874 -10.02 -21.40 -18.06
C PHE A 874 -9.59 -20.46 -19.19
N TYR A 875 -10.38 -19.42 -19.51
CA TYR A 875 -9.99 -18.33 -20.43
C TYR A 875 -8.67 -17.68 -19.97
N ASN A 876 -8.60 -17.28 -18.70
CA ASN A 876 -7.39 -16.70 -18.08
C ASN A 876 -6.21 -17.69 -18.02
N ARG A 877 -6.48 -19.01 -17.92
CA ARG A 877 -5.45 -20.06 -17.98
C ARG A 877 -4.91 -20.26 -19.40
N ILE A 878 -5.75 -20.14 -20.42
CA ILE A 878 -5.35 -20.18 -21.84
C ILE A 878 -4.52 -18.92 -22.19
N ALA A 879 -4.86 -17.75 -21.62
CA ALA A 879 -4.09 -16.52 -21.76
C ALA A 879 -2.65 -16.64 -21.24
N LYS A 880 -2.45 -17.26 -20.05
CA LYS A 880 -1.17 -17.23 -19.32
C LYS A 880 -0.11 -18.27 -19.74
N LYS A 881 -0.33 -19.06 -20.81
CA LYS A 881 0.63 -20.07 -21.32
C LYS A 881 1.26 -19.65 -22.67
N PRO A 882 2.35 -18.85 -22.69
CA PRO A 882 2.97 -18.37 -23.93
C PRO A 882 3.59 -19.50 -24.80
N SER A 883 3.86 -20.67 -24.24
CA SER A 883 4.34 -21.85 -24.99
C SER A 883 3.29 -22.49 -25.91
N LEU A 884 2.04 -21.99 -25.93
CA LEU A 884 0.92 -22.54 -26.69
C LEU A 884 0.18 -21.48 -27.54
N ALA A 885 0.83 -20.34 -27.83
CA ALA A 885 0.31 -19.37 -28.81
C ALA A 885 0.66 -19.80 -30.25
N PRO A 886 -0.24 -19.65 -31.24
CA PRO A 886 0.13 -19.76 -32.64
C PRO A 886 1.14 -18.67 -33.00
N LYS A 887 2.26 -19.02 -33.64
CA LYS A 887 3.21 -18.04 -34.18
C LYS A 887 2.54 -17.27 -35.32
N GLN A 888 2.11 -16.03 -35.09
CA GLN A 888 1.88 -15.12 -36.20
C GLN A 888 3.24 -14.68 -36.77
N ASN A 889 3.45 -14.95 -38.06
CA ASN A 889 4.55 -14.36 -38.80
C ASN A 889 4.27 -12.86 -38.94
N ILE A 890 4.98 -12.03 -38.18
CA ILE A 890 5.05 -10.59 -38.46
C ILE A 890 5.85 -10.44 -39.75
N ASN A 891 5.14 -10.33 -40.87
CA ASN A 891 5.75 -9.94 -42.15
C ASN A 891 6.39 -8.57 -41.95
N LYS A 892 7.73 -8.52 -42.01
CA LYS A 892 8.46 -7.26 -42.11
C LYS A 892 7.95 -6.49 -43.32
N PRO A 893 7.52 -5.22 -43.21
CA PRO A 893 7.57 -4.33 -44.35
C PRO A 893 9.05 -4.17 -44.72
N LYS A 894 9.47 -4.78 -45.84
CA LYS A 894 10.73 -4.41 -46.50
C LYS A 894 10.52 -2.99 -47.02
N GLY A 895 11.37 -2.06 -46.61
CA GLY A 895 11.27 -0.66 -47.02
C GLY A 895 11.78 -0.38 -48.43
N LYS A 896 11.61 0.88 -48.82
CA LYS A 896 12.38 1.65 -49.80
C LYS A 896 12.62 3.03 -49.16
N GLU A 897 13.84 3.55 -49.09
CA GLU A 897 14.54 4.21 -50.21
C GLU A 897 13.67 5.33 -50.80
N ARG A 898 13.99 6.62 -50.64
CA ARG A 898 15.30 7.26 -50.39
C ARG A 898 15.28 8.20 -49.18
#